data_AF-A0A2E0Z7R1-F1
#
_entry.id   AF-A0A2E0Z7R1-F1
#
_cell.length_a   1.000
_cell.length_b   1.000
_cell.length_c   1.000
_cell.angle_alpha   90.00
_cell.angle_beta   90.00
_cell.angle_gamma   90.00
#
_symmetry.space_group_name_H-M   'P 1'
#
loop_
_entity.id
_entity.type
_entity.pdbx_description
1 polymer ?
#
loop_
_entity_poly.entity_id
_entity_poly.type
_entity_poly.pdbx_seq_one_letter_code
_entity_poly.pdbx_strand_id
1 'polypeptide(L)'
;MLRNDEMAHSDSEIQRETACSEPAEGAVAPEPNLVSLIIPTRNESQNVVPLLKRLAAALAADGDEHAIEVLFVDDSTDDTLEVITQAAADFPFDVRVIARPPERRNGLSGAVVEGFSAAQGTWLCVMDADLQHPPELVPVLLARAVAARADIVVGSRKCDVFGPLGLSRKRAMTSQLLTLLARAWFPRLLRNVSDPLTGLFLVRRAAVDTAVLRPNGFKILLEILIRCPGLRVSEIHFDFASRHEGESKADFQEGMNFFRHLLRLRLTANQSFPRLVLVALVSLVLDPAVFTAGQQFLSWPYLLTAFAAAQLIILLRFYLTEKWVLGGGHPVPGWPSLRRFWITNQLSLLLLRLPLLLLFISAWRWSSMGAIVLAILVESVGRYVVSEQWVFSRRGITMWQPGIYRYDIHGILRLESQTPLPELAHFATAEPLPQVDIQIRIDRFGTPTPQPGAITYSERLSRFGFGSAVMPGTDFIEIVISPLLATAPFALYKSVLEPVLRWAFVQRGYALVYGAAMARQGEAALIVPERDEGKTEAVLQAIRQADYAFMADDFVILASDGRLYNFPKPVTVTSSVLRAVGSGQSRQVWERFKLWLQNLLYLRLGRKVGLQLSRRGWPVATLNIIWQRLWLPPKRPIEDVQPGVALVDTAVLKEVVLLVEAAQSSAPLPAAQVVQFVQRRQQAVQGFPPYDLLLEQLEHAAKAGWQEKEQSIIAQALQACPGWTLGKQDKWPQKGQSNVIPAKAGIHLFDQSGFLPSQE
;
A
#
# COMPACT_ATOMS: atom_id res chain seq x y z
N MET A 1 -9.96 66.76 26.80
CA MET A 1 -11.08 66.18 27.58
C MET A 1 -11.70 65.05 26.78
N LEU A 2 -11.32 63.82 27.13
CA LEU A 2 -12.06 62.55 27.06
C LEU A 2 -12.82 62.16 25.78
N ARG A 3 -12.20 61.29 24.97
CA ARG A 3 -12.66 59.94 24.59
C ARG A 3 -11.93 59.47 23.33
N ASN A 4 -10.98 58.56 23.51
CA ASN A 4 -10.48 57.62 22.50
C ASN A 4 -9.55 56.66 23.23
N ASP A 5 -10.11 55.61 23.83
CA ASP A 5 -9.41 54.42 24.33
C ASP A 5 -10.49 53.43 24.76
N GLU A 6 -10.92 52.55 23.84
CA GLU A 6 -11.64 51.28 24.11
C GLU A 6 -12.04 50.65 22.75
N MET A 7 -11.09 50.05 22.04
CA MET A 7 -11.34 48.98 21.04
C MET A 7 -10.01 48.45 20.48
N ALA A 8 -9.13 47.97 21.37
CA ALA A 8 -7.88 47.35 20.96
C ALA A 8 -7.41 46.25 21.94
N HIS A 9 -8.33 45.48 22.55
CA HIS A 9 -7.99 44.31 23.37
C HIS A 9 -9.06 43.23 23.18
N SER A 10 -8.94 42.38 22.15
CA SER A 10 -9.53 41.03 22.15
C SER A 10 -8.97 40.03 21.13
N ASP A 11 -8.04 40.43 20.24
CA ASP A 11 -7.60 39.54 19.14
C ASP A 11 -6.25 38.84 19.35
N SER A 12 -5.64 38.93 20.55
CA SER A 12 -4.32 38.35 20.83
C SER A 12 -4.32 37.05 21.65
N GLU A 13 -5.48 36.46 21.97
CA GLU A 13 -5.56 35.27 22.85
C GLU A 13 -6.00 33.95 22.17
N ILE A 14 -6.14 33.90 20.84
CA ILE A 14 -6.55 32.66 20.13
C ILE A 14 -5.42 32.04 19.26
N GLN A 15 -4.19 32.58 19.30
CA GLN A 15 -3.06 32.08 18.50
C GLN A 15 -1.93 31.39 19.31
N ARG A 16 -2.22 30.88 20.51
CA ARG A 16 -1.23 30.12 21.32
C ARG A 16 -1.81 28.82 21.85
N GLU A 17 -2.02 27.82 20.98
CA GLU A 17 -2.07 26.39 21.37
C GLU A 17 -2.18 25.47 20.14
N THR A 18 -1.22 25.54 19.20
CA THR A 18 -0.94 24.44 18.24
C THR A 18 0.43 24.56 17.58
N ALA A 19 1.47 24.91 18.35
CA ALA A 19 2.85 24.71 17.92
C ALA A 19 3.25 23.26 18.25
N CYS A 20 2.99 22.35 17.31
CA CYS A 20 3.69 21.08 17.27
C CYS A 20 5.15 21.44 16.96
N SER A 21 6.02 21.32 17.95
CA SER A 21 7.45 21.61 17.82
C SER A 21 8.06 20.85 16.65
N GLU A 22 8.58 21.59 15.66
CA GLU A 22 9.52 21.07 14.68
C GLU A 22 10.72 20.47 15.44
N PRO A 23 11.15 19.23 15.17
CA PRO A 23 12.37 18.72 15.78
C PRO A 23 13.54 19.50 15.20
N ALA A 24 14.25 20.21 16.06
CA ALA A 24 15.45 20.95 15.72
C ALA A 24 16.46 20.06 14.99
N GLU A 25 16.98 20.55 13.87
CA GLU A 25 18.16 20.02 13.19
C GLU A 25 19.37 20.13 14.12
N GLY A 26 19.62 19.04 14.85
CA GLY A 26 20.87 18.77 15.54
C GLY A 26 21.15 17.29 15.40
N ALA A 27 22.34 16.92 14.95
CA ALA A 27 22.76 15.52 14.87
C ALA A 27 22.77 14.92 16.29
N VAL A 28 21.67 14.26 16.66
CA VAL A 28 21.56 13.46 17.88
C VAL A 28 22.43 12.21 17.68
N ALA A 29 23.44 12.01 18.52
CA ALA A 29 24.19 10.77 18.57
C ALA A 29 23.21 9.59 18.72
N PRO A 30 23.45 8.41 18.12
CA PRO A 30 22.52 7.29 18.23
C PRO A 30 22.36 6.92 19.71
N GLU A 31 21.16 7.18 20.27
CA GLU A 31 20.77 6.75 21.61
C GLU A 31 21.04 5.24 21.74
N PRO A 32 21.63 4.77 22.87
CA PRO A 32 21.83 3.34 23.08
C PRO A 32 20.48 2.61 23.00
N ASN A 33 20.42 1.55 22.19
CA ASN A 33 19.21 0.75 21.98
C ASN A 33 18.93 -0.17 23.17
N LEU A 34 18.72 0.39 24.37
CA LEU A 34 18.33 -0.38 25.55
C LEU A 34 16.90 -0.92 25.37
N VAL A 35 16.74 -2.24 25.51
CA VAL A 35 15.46 -2.95 25.46
C VAL A 35 15.04 -3.35 26.87
N SER A 36 13.86 -2.90 27.28
CA SER A 36 13.19 -3.39 28.48
C SER A 36 12.28 -4.55 28.13
N LEU A 37 12.56 -5.75 28.64
CA LEU A 37 11.72 -6.91 28.48
C LEU A 37 10.75 -7.03 29.67
N ILE A 38 9.50 -6.61 29.47
CA ILE A 38 8.43 -6.70 30.47
C ILE A 38 7.74 -8.06 30.38
N ILE A 39 7.83 -8.83 31.47
CA ILE A 39 7.28 -10.19 31.57
C ILE A 39 6.24 -10.22 32.71
N PRO A 40 4.94 -10.21 32.39
CA PRO A 40 3.91 -10.35 33.41
C PRO A 40 3.81 -11.81 33.87
N THR A 41 3.85 -12.05 35.18
CA THR A 41 3.84 -13.40 35.77
C THR A 41 2.67 -13.61 36.73
N ARG A 42 2.12 -14.83 36.72
CA ARG A 42 1.16 -15.30 37.72
C ARG A 42 1.23 -16.82 37.87
N ASN A 43 1.88 -17.26 38.93
CA ASN A 43 2.13 -18.66 39.25
C ASN A 43 2.92 -19.39 38.15
N GLU A 44 4.09 -18.85 37.82
CA GLU A 44 4.94 -19.26 36.68
C GLU A 44 6.35 -19.68 37.14
N SER A 45 6.52 -20.07 38.42
CA SER A 45 7.83 -20.31 39.05
C SER A 45 8.73 -21.27 38.26
N GLN A 46 8.15 -22.33 37.69
CA GLN A 46 8.87 -23.33 36.91
C GLN A 46 9.40 -22.81 35.55
N ASN A 47 8.81 -21.74 35.00
CA ASN A 47 9.14 -21.23 33.67
C ASN A 47 10.19 -20.11 33.69
N VAL A 48 10.42 -19.48 34.85
CA VAL A 48 11.35 -18.34 35.01
C VAL A 48 12.78 -18.70 34.60
N VAL A 49 13.37 -19.73 35.22
CA VAL A 49 14.77 -20.12 34.96
C VAL A 49 14.99 -20.59 33.52
N PRO A 50 14.15 -21.47 32.94
CA PRO A 50 14.26 -21.84 31.53
C PRO A 50 14.17 -20.63 30.57
N LEU A 51 13.29 -19.67 30.86
CA LEU A 51 13.13 -18.46 30.05
C LEU A 51 14.40 -17.63 30.04
N LEU A 52 14.97 -17.35 31.21
CA LEU A 52 16.20 -16.56 31.36
C LEU A 52 17.40 -17.25 30.70
N LYS A 53 17.52 -18.58 30.80
CA LYS A 53 18.58 -19.34 30.11
C LYS A 53 18.49 -19.23 28.59
N ARG A 54 17.29 -19.35 28.03
CA ARG A 54 17.08 -19.22 26.57
C ARG A 54 17.33 -17.79 26.10
N LEU A 55 16.92 -16.80 26.88
CA LEU A 55 17.20 -15.40 26.59
C LEU A 55 18.70 -15.11 26.60
N ALA A 56 19.43 -15.56 27.64
CA ALA A 56 20.88 -15.38 27.71
C ALA A 56 21.61 -16.03 26.52
N ALA A 57 21.22 -17.24 26.13
CA ALA A 57 21.78 -17.90 24.96
C ALA A 57 21.49 -17.14 23.65
N ALA A 58 20.30 -16.56 23.51
CA ALA A 58 19.94 -15.76 22.34
C ALA A 58 20.76 -14.46 22.24
N LEU A 59 21.03 -13.80 23.38
CA LEU A 59 21.80 -12.57 23.43
C LEU A 59 23.30 -12.79 23.20
N ALA A 60 23.86 -13.86 23.78
CA ALA A 60 25.25 -14.25 23.56
C ALA A 60 25.54 -14.53 22.08
N ALA A 61 24.56 -15.08 21.34
CA ALA A 61 24.69 -15.33 19.91
C ALA A 61 24.68 -14.06 19.03
N ASP A 62 24.04 -12.98 19.49
CA ASP A 62 23.90 -11.72 18.75
C ASP A 62 25.04 -10.71 19.08
N GLY A 63 25.81 -10.95 20.14
CA GLY A 63 27.00 -10.16 20.51
C GLY A 63 26.71 -8.86 21.28
N ASP A 64 25.47 -8.65 21.74
CA ASP A 64 24.97 -7.41 22.35
C ASP A 64 24.47 -7.64 23.80
N GLU A 65 25.36 -8.15 24.67
CA GLU A 65 25.00 -8.63 26.03
C GLU A 65 24.54 -7.51 26.99
N HIS A 66 24.83 -6.23 26.71
CA HIS A 66 24.65 -5.11 27.65
C HIS A 66 23.46 -4.18 27.32
N ALA A 67 22.60 -4.58 26.37
CA ALA A 67 21.53 -3.73 25.86
C ALA A 67 20.13 -4.17 26.34
N ILE A 68 20.00 -5.05 27.34
CA ILE A 68 18.69 -5.54 27.81
C ILE A 68 18.55 -5.44 29.33
N GLU A 69 17.38 -4.95 29.78
CA GLU A 69 16.88 -5.15 31.15
C GLU A 69 15.65 -6.08 31.11
N VAL A 70 15.50 -6.96 32.10
CA VAL A 70 14.33 -7.85 32.24
C VAL A 70 13.54 -7.44 33.46
N LEU A 71 12.26 -7.14 33.26
CA LEU A 71 11.36 -6.67 34.31
C LEU A 71 10.17 -7.62 34.44
N PHE A 72 10.20 -8.45 35.48
CA PHE A 72 9.06 -9.26 35.86
C PHE A 72 8.03 -8.40 36.61
N VAL A 73 6.76 -8.52 36.25
CA VAL A 73 5.65 -7.86 36.96
C VAL A 73 4.72 -8.93 37.51
N ASP A 74 4.85 -9.19 38.80
CA ASP A 74 4.34 -10.40 39.45
C ASP A 74 3.02 -10.17 40.21
N ASP A 75 2.04 -11.02 39.91
CA ASP A 75 0.73 -11.14 40.58
C ASP A 75 0.56 -12.49 41.30
N SER A 76 1.66 -13.22 41.52
CA SER A 76 1.63 -14.60 41.95
C SER A 76 1.20 -14.74 43.41
N THR A 77 0.80 -15.95 43.76
CA THR A 77 0.48 -16.38 45.13
C THR A 77 1.33 -17.56 45.58
N ASP A 78 2.19 -18.07 44.70
CA ASP A 78 3.14 -19.15 44.94
C ASP A 78 4.57 -18.61 45.12
N ASP A 79 5.57 -19.46 44.92
CA ASP A 79 7.00 -19.19 45.06
C ASP A 79 7.62 -18.43 43.88
N THR A 80 6.84 -17.99 42.87
CA THR A 80 7.37 -17.32 41.67
C THR A 80 8.26 -16.13 41.99
N LEU A 81 7.88 -15.29 42.96
CA LEU A 81 8.65 -14.11 43.38
C LEU A 81 10.02 -14.49 43.95
N GLU A 82 10.09 -15.53 44.78
CA GLU A 82 11.33 -16.01 45.37
C GLU A 82 12.26 -16.57 44.29
N VAL A 83 11.72 -17.35 43.35
CA VAL A 83 12.48 -17.91 42.22
C VAL A 83 13.06 -16.82 41.33
N ILE A 84 12.29 -15.76 41.00
CA ILE A 84 12.81 -14.62 40.22
C ILE A 84 13.95 -13.93 40.95
N THR A 85 13.79 -13.71 42.26
CA THR A 85 14.79 -12.99 43.08
C THR A 85 16.09 -13.79 43.20
N GLN A 86 16.00 -15.11 43.34
CA GLN A 86 17.17 -15.99 43.35
C GLN A 86 17.85 -16.03 41.98
N ALA A 87 17.07 -16.15 40.90
CA ALA A 87 17.59 -16.22 39.54
C ALA A 87 18.28 -14.92 39.10
N ALA A 88 17.88 -13.76 39.64
CA ALA A 88 18.42 -12.46 39.23
C ALA A 88 19.95 -12.33 39.39
N ALA A 89 20.57 -13.08 40.31
CA ALA A 89 22.02 -13.05 40.53
C ALA A 89 22.82 -13.89 39.51
N ASP A 90 22.16 -14.79 38.78
CA ASP A 90 22.83 -15.83 37.97
C ASP A 90 22.98 -15.47 36.48
N PHE A 91 22.45 -14.33 36.03
CA PHE A 91 22.39 -13.95 34.61
C PHE A 91 23.15 -12.65 34.31
N PRO A 92 23.64 -12.46 33.07
CA PRO A 92 24.53 -11.34 32.71
C PRO A 92 23.83 -9.99 32.52
N PHE A 93 22.50 -9.94 32.52
CA PHE A 93 21.68 -8.73 32.33
C PHE A 93 20.86 -8.41 33.59
N ASP A 94 20.42 -7.15 33.75
CA ASP A 94 19.66 -6.72 34.93
C ASP A 94 18.28 -7.39 34.96
N VAL A 95 17.99 -8.13 36.03
CA VAL A 95 16.70 -8.79 36.26
C VAL A 95 16.05 -8.17 37.48
N ARG A 96 14.91 -7.53 37.27
CA ARG A 96 14.12 -6.85 38.31
C ARG A 96 12.73 -7.45 38.41
N VAL A 97 12.15 -7.34 39.60
CA VAL A 97 10.76 -7.77 39.84
C VAL A 97 9.95 -6.67 40.52
N ILE A 98 8.72 -6.49 40.07
CA ILE A 98 7.71 -5.63 40.68
C ILE A 98 6.60 -6.53 41.20
N ALA A 99 6.56 -6.73 42.51
CA ALA A 99 5.47 -7.43 43.17
C ALA A 99 4.28 -6.48 43.36
N ARG A 100 3.14 -6.76 42.71
CA ARG A 100 1.98 -5.87 42.80
C ARG A 100 1.07 -6.24 43.98
N PRO A 101 0.59 -5.24 44.75
CA PRO A 101 -0.30 -5.50 45.88
C PRO A 101 -1.64 -6.08 45.40
N PRO A 102 -2.34 -6.88 46.23
CA PRO A 102 -3.60 -7.55 45.85
C PRO A 102 -4.65 -6.62 45.24
N GLU A 103 -4.73 -5.38 45.72
CA GLU A 103 -5.66 -4.34 45.28
C GLU A 103 -5.42 -3.83 43.86
N ARG A 104 -4.21 -4.04 43.31
CA ARG A 104 -3.81 -3.58 41.96
C ARG A 104 -3.74 -4.71 40.93
N ARG A 105 -4.18 -5.92 41.27
CA ARG A 105 -4.19 -7.11 40.39
C ARG A 105 -5.30 -7.04 39.33
N ASN A 106 -5.27 -5.99 38.51
CA ASN A 106 -6.28 -5.66 37.49
C ASN A 106 -6.09 -6.46 36.17
N GLY A 107 -5.37 -7.59 36.24
CA GLY A 107 -5.06 -8.47 35.11
C GLY A 107 -3.77 -8.10 34.35
N LEU A 108 -3.46 -8.93 33.35
CA LEU A 108 -2.23 -8.89 32.53
C LEU A 108 -1.94 -7.50 31.94
N SER A 109 -2.95 -6.82 31.39
CA SER A 109 -2.78 -5.48 30.81
C SER A 109 -2.33 -4.45 31.86
N GLY A 110 -2.78 -4.58 33.11
CA GLY A 110 -2.34 -3.70 34.21
C GLY A 110 -0.87 -3.94 34.56
N ALA A 111 -0.44 -5.21 34.52
CA ALA A 111 0.95 -5.59 34.76
C ALA A 111 1.88 -4.91 33.76
N VAL A 112 1.51 -4.98 32.48
CA VAL A 112 2.29 -4.43 31.39
C VAL A 112 2.39 -2.90 31.49
N VAL A 113 1.31 -2.20 31.85
CA VAL A 113 1.35 -0.72 32.00
C VAL A 113 2.22 -0.30 33.19
N GLU A 114 2.20 -1.05 34.30
CA GLU A 114 3.09 -0.80 35.44
C GLU A 114 4.55 -1.07 35.05
N GLY A 115 4.81 -2.17 34.32
CA GLY A 115 6.11 -2.46 33.73
C GLY A 115 6.61 -1.36 32.79
N PHE A 116 5.76 -0.84 31.89
CA PHE A 116 6.09 0.26 30.99
C PHE A 116 6.48 1.53 31.75
N SER A 117 5.85 1.77 32.90
CA SER A 117 6.12 2.96 33.71
C SER A 117 7.45 2.86 34.47
N ALA A 118 7.86 1.64 34.83
CA ALA A 118 9.09 1.37 35.57
C ALA A 118 10.32 1.04 34.70
N ALA A 119 10.09 0.74 33.42
CA ALA A 119 11.11 0.45 32.43
C ALA A 119 12.02 1.67 32.16
N GLN A 120 13.30 1.40 31.88
CA GLN A 120 14.33 2.41 31.57
C GLN A 120 14.72 2.41 30.09
N GLY A 121 14.44 1.33 29.35
CA GLY A 121 14.78 1.16 27.96
C GLY A 121 14.08 2.11 26.99
N THR A 122 14.76 2.41 25.90
CA THR A 122 14.25 3.15 24.74
C THR A 122 13.18 2.33 24.00
N TRP A 123 13.31 1.01 24.06
CA TRP A 123 12.38 0.04 23.52
C TRP A 123 11.75 -0.80 24.62
N LEU A 124 10.44 -1.04 24.52
CA LEU A 124 9.67 -1.85 25.45
C LEU A 124 9.23 -3.12 24.73
N CYS A 125 9.73 -4.27 25.15
CA CYS A 125 9.32 -5.59 24.68
C CYS A 125 8.39 -6.23 25.70
N VAL A 126 7.27 -6.79 25.24
CA VAL A 126 6.36 -7.57 26.09
C VAL A 126 6.38 -9.01 25.63
N MET A 127 6.49 -9.94 26.58
CA MET A 127 6.33 -11.37 26.31
C MET A 127 5.73 -12.12 27.50
N ASP A 128 4.95 -13.16 27.23
CA ASP A 128 4.44 -14.09 28.27
C ASP A 128 5.57 -14.98 28.83
N ALA A 129 5.43 -15.41 30.08
CA ALA A 129 6.41 -16.25 30.79
C ALA A 129 6.33 -17.76 30.44
N ASP A 130 5.29 -18.22 29.75
CA ASP A 130 4.94 -19.64 29.57
C ASP A 130 5.75 -20.39 28.48
N LEU A 131 6.87 -19.81 28.04
CA LEU A 131 7.77 -20.29 26.97
C LEU A 131 7.10 -20.51 25.59
N GLN A 132 5.81 -20.17 25.43
CA GLN A 132 5.15 -20.21 24.12
C GLN A 132 5.71 -19.14 23.17
N HIS A 133 6.21 -18.06 23.74
CA HIS A 133 6.96 -17.02 23.04
C HIS A 133 8.45 -17.36 23.08
N PRO A 134 9.08 -17.66 21.92
CA PRO A 134 10.51 -17.93 21.86
C PRO A 134 11.30 -16.66 22.22
N PRO A 135 12.10 -16.66 23.32
CA PRO A 135 12.94 -15.50 23.70
C PRO A 135 13.95 -15.11 22.60
N GLU A 136 14.29 -16.05 21.72
CA GLU A 136 15.18 -15.86 20.58
C GLU A 136 14.65 -14.82 19.58
N LEU A 137 13.36 -14.47 19.65
CA LEU A 137 12.79 -13.41 18.81
C LEU A 137 13.02 -12.00 19.33
N VAL A 138 13.40 -11.80 20.60
CA VAL A 138 13.58 -10.46 21.16
C VAL A 138 14.63 -9.64 20.36
N PRO A 139 15.83 -10.18 20.05
CA PRO A 139 16.80 -9.45 19.22
C PRO A 139 16.30 -9.23 17.78
N VAL A 140 15.61 -10.23 17.22
CA VAL A 140 15.04 -10.16 15.87
C VAL A 140 13.97 -9.08 15.74
N LEU A 141 13.15 -8.89 16.78
CA LEU A 141 12.16 -7.80 16.86
C LEU A 141 12.84 -6.43 16.84
N LEU A 142 13.94 -6.26 17.59
CA LEU A 142 14.71 -5.02 17.62
C LEU A 142 15.35 -4.72 16.26
N ALA A 143 16.06 -5.69 15.68
CA ALA A 143 16.68 -5.56 14.36
C ALA A 143 15.64 -5.17 13.30
N ARG A 144 14.45 -5.78 13.35
CA ARG A 144 13.34 -5.45 12.45
C ARG A 144 12.79 -4.05 12.68
N ALA A 145 12.68 -3.60 13.93
CA ALA A 145 12.18 -2.27 14.27
C ALA A 145 13.09 -1.18 13.69
N VAL A 146 14.40 -1.36 13.83
CA VAL A 146 15.42 -0.46 13.29
C VAL A 146 15.41 -0.48 11.75
N ALA A 147 15.48 -1.66 11.14
CA ALA A 147 15.52 -1.80 9.67
C ALA A 147 14.26 -1.24 8.99
N ALA A 148 13.08 -1.46 9.57
CA ALA A 148 11.81 -1.00 9.02
C ALA A 148 11.43 0.43 9.44
N ARG A 149 12.25 1.11 10.28
CA ARG A 149 11.90 2.39 10.93
C ARG A 149 10.50 2.37 11.53
N ALA A 150 10.18 1.26 12.19
CA ALA A 150 8.87 0.99 12.78
C ALA A 150 8.82 1.51 14.23
N ASP A 151 7.64 1.94 14.65
CA ASP A 151 7.38 2.35 16.04
C ASP A 151 6.96 1.14 16.88
N ILE A 152 6.36 0.13 16.24
CA ILE A 152 5.94 -1.13 16.87
C ILE A 152 6.19 -2.31 15.93
N VAL A 153 6.72 -3.39 16.48
CA VAL A 153 6.91 -4.67 15.79
C VAL A 153 6.10 -5.75 16.51
N VAL A 154 5.19 -6.39 15.76
CA VAL A 154 4.27 -7.39 16.29
C VAL A 154 4.77 -8.79 15.96
N GLY A 155 4.89 -9.65 16.99
CA GLY A 155 5.10 -11.08 16.82
C GLY A 155 3.79 -11.74 16.41
N SER A 156 3.58 -11.94 15.12
CA SER A 156 2.35 -12.52 14.56
C SER A 156 2.46 -14.05 14.51
N ARG A 157 1.47 -14.72 15.12
CA ARG A 157 1.44 -16.20 15.17
C ARG A 157 1.08 -16.78 13.81
N LYS A 158 1.84 -17.76 13.33
CA LYS A 158 1.45 -18.62 12.20
C LYS A 158 0.43 -19.64 12.71
N CYS A 159 -0.77 -19.64 12.15
CA CYS A 159 -1.81 -20.62 12.51
C CYS A 159 -2.12 -21.51 11.32
N ASP A 160 -1.65 -22.76 11.37
CA ASP A 160 -2.08 -23.80 10.43
C ASP A 160 -3.51 -24.25 10.75
N VAL A 161 -4.47 -23.76 9.97
CA VAL A 161 -5.89 -24.10 10.08
C VAL A 161 -6.15 -25.59 9.77
N PHE A 162 -5.19 -26.29 9.16
CA PHE A 162 -5.30 -27.66 8.65
C PHE A 162 -4.50 -28.71 9.45
N GLY A 163 -3.95 -28.36 10.62
CA GLY A 163 -3.27 -29.31 11.50
C GLY A 163 -4.18 -30.44 12.05
N PRO A 164 -3.59 -31.48 12.68
CA PRO A 164 -4.32 -32.65 13.17
C PRO A 164 -5.48 -32.27 14.12
N LEU A 165 -6.58 -33.03 14.04
CA LEU A 165 -7.83 -32.76 14.77
C LEU A 165 -7.63 -32.90 16.29
N GLY A 166 -7.74 -31.79 17.04
CA GLY A 166 -7.61 -31.76 18.51
C GLY A 166 -8.06 -30.44 19.16
N LEU A 167 -7.96 -30.36 20.50
CA LEU A 167 -8.26 -29.16 21.32
C LEU A 167 -7.49 -27.90 20.86
N SER A 168 -6.27 -28.09 20.34
CA SER A 168 -5.44 -27.04 19.73
C SER A 168 -6.12 -26.35 18.54
N ARG A 169 -6.87 -27.10 17.71
CA ARG A 169 -7.55 -26.58 16.51
C ARG A 169 -8.79 -25.75 16.86
N LYS A 170 -9.58 -26.17 17.87
CA LYS A 170 -10.72 -25.38 18.37
C LYS A 170 -10.25 -24.04 18.97
N ARG A 171 -9.12 -24.05 19.68
CA ARG A 171 -8.48 -22.83 20.22
C ARG A 171 -7.91 -21.94 19.12
N ALA A 172 -7.28 -22.52 18.10
CA ALA A 172 -6.80 -21.77 16.94
C ALA A 172 -7.95 -21.10 16.17
N MET A 173 -9.06 -21.83 15.94
CA MET A 173 -10.24 -21.29 15.26
C MET A 173 -10.91 -20.16 16.05
N THR A 174 -11.06 -20.32 17.37
CA THR A 174 -11.62 -19.25 18.23
C THR A 174 -10.72 -18.03 18.25
N SER A 175 -9.40 -18.19 18.37
CA SER A 175 -8.46 -17.07 18.27
C SER A 175 -8.54 -16.35 16.92
N GLN A 176 -8.63 -17.10 15.82
CA GLN A 176 -8.78 -16.51 14.48
C GLN A 176 -10.10 -15.77 14.34
N LEU A 177 -11.20 -16.31 14.87
CA LEU A 177 -12.50 -15.65 14.86
C LEU A 177 -12.43 -14.33 15.64
N LEU A 178 -11.83 -14.31 16.83
CA LEU A 178 -11.66 -13.10 17.62
C LEU A 178 -10.77 -12.07 16.92
N THR A 179 -9.69 -12.50 16.27
CA THR A 179 -8.83 -11.63 15.45
C THR A 179 -9.59 -11.03 14.27
N LEU A 180 -10.38 -11.84 13.55
CA LEU A 180 -11.23 -11.36 12.45
C LEU A 180 -12.27 -10.36 12.95
N LEU A 181 -12.91 -10.64 14.09
CA LEU A 181 -13.87 -9.74 14.70
C LEU A 181 -13.22 -8.40 15.09
N ALA A 182 -12.07 -8.42 15.76
CA ALA A 182 -11.35 -7.19 16.12
C ALA A 182 -10.97 -6.37 14.88
N ARG A 183 -10.44 -7.03 13.84
CA ARG A 183 -10.05 -6.37 12.58
C ARG A 183 -11.26 -5.82 11.81
N ALA A 184 -12.40 -6.51 11.85
CA ALA A 184 -13.65 -6.00 11.29
C ALA A 184 -14.21 -4.82 12.09
N TRP A 185 -14.02 -4.81 13.42
CA TRP A 185 -14.50 -3.76 14.32
C TRP A 185 -13.64 -2.49 14.28
N PHE A 186 -12.34 -2.62 13.96
CA PHE A 186 -11.39 -1.50 13.83
C PHE A 186 -10.63 -1.55 12.49
N PRO A 187 -11.34 -1.45 11.36
CA PRO A 187 -10.77 -1.74 10.04
C PRO A 187 -9.72 -0.73 9.57
N ARG A 188 -9.75 0.51 10.05
CA ARG A 188 -8.75 1.53 9.72
C ARG A 188 -7.44 1.32 10.49
N LEU A 189 -7.57 1.06 11.79
CA LEU A 189 -6.44 0.97 12.73
C LEU A 189 -5.71 -0.36 12.60
N LEU A 190 -6.44 -1.46 12.35
CA LEU A 190 -5.88 -2.82 12.32
C LEU A 190 -5.70 -3.39 10.90
N ARG A 191 -5.70 -2.55 9.86
CA ARG A 191 -5.63 -3.04 8.46
C ARG A 191 -4.31 -3.75 8.15
N ASN A 192 -3.21 -3.23 8.70
CA ASN A 192 -1.85 -3.69 8.44
C ASN A 192 -1.33 -4.62 9.54
N VAL A 193 -2.22 -5.11 10.42
CA VAL A 193 -1.87 -6.00 11.52
C VAL A 193 -2.60 -7.32 11.31
N SER A 194 -1.83 -8.39 11.14
CA SER A 194 -2.32 -9.74 10.96
C SER A 194 -2.88 -10.31 12.26
N ASP A 195 -2.16 -10.10 13.38
CA ASP A 195 -2.55 -10.58 14.71
C ASP A 195 -2.46 -9.49 15.80
N PRO A 196 -3.52 -8.67 15.98
CA PRO A 196 -3.54 -7.62 16.99
C PRO A 196 -3.74 -8.14 18.43
N LEU A 197 -3.84 -9.47 18.62
CA LEU A 197 -4.16 -10.10 19.90
C LEU A 197 -2.96 -10.86 20.51
N THR A 198 -1.79 -10.82 19.88
CA THR A 198 -0.57 -11.46 20.39
C THR A 198 -0.09 -10.82 21.69
N GLY A 199 0.58 -11.61 22.53
CA GLY A 199 1.28 -11.15 23.74
C GLY A 199 2.73 -10.74 23.48
N LEU A 200 3.28 -11.06 22.30
CA LEU A 200 4.67 -10.77 21.92
C LEU A 200 4.75 -9.57 20.98
N PHE A 201 5.30 -8.46 21.46
CA PHE A 201 5.54 -7.27 20.63
C PHE A 201 6.64 -6.38 21.22
N LEU A 202 7.24 -5.56 20.36
CA LEU A 202 8.24 -4.54 20.72
C LEU A 202 7.70 -3.17 20.31
N VAL A 203 7.78 -2.17 21.19
CA VAL A 203 7.31 -0.81 20.92
C VAL A 203 8.31 0.23 21.41
N ARG A 204 8.46 1.33 20.66
CA ARG A 204 9.29 2.46 21.09
C ARG A 204 8.61 3.15 22.27
N ARG A 205 9.34 3.36 23.37
CA ARG A 205 8.80 4.01 24.58
C ARG A 205 8.16 5.36 24.28
N ALA A 206 8.85 6.20 23.50
CA ALA A 206 8.36 7.53 23.12
C ALA A 206 7.06 7.51 22.29
N ALA A 207 6.69 6.36 21.72
CA ALA A 207 5.49 6.21 20.90
C ALA A 207 4.25 5.78 21.72
N VAL A 208 4.43 5.41 22.99
CA VAL A 208 3.34 4.96 23.87
C VAL A 208 3.19 5.92 25.04
N ASP A 209 2.03 6.56 25.12
CA ASP A 209 1.63 7.31 26.31
C ASP A 209 0.85 6.39 27.26
N THR A 210 1.47 6.03 28.39
CA THR A 210 0.86 5.17 29.40
C THR A 210 -0.35 5.80 30.08
N ALA A 211 -0.47 7.14 30.11
CA ALA A 211 -1.59 7.84 30.72
C ALA A 211 -2.90 7.71 29.93
N VAL A 212 -2.80 7.48 28.61
CA VAL A 212 -3.96 7.30 27.72
C VAL A 212 -4.50 5.87 27.79
N LEU A 213 -3.65 4.90 28.13
CA LEU A 213 -4.01 3.49 28.26
C LEU A 213 -4.96 3.29 29.46
N ARG A 214 -6.00 2.47 29.28
CA ARG A 214 -6.96 2.11 30.32
C ARG A 214 -6.97 0.58 30.49
N PRO A 215 -5.88 0.02 31.04
CA PRO A 215 -5.66 -1.42 31.07
C PRO A 215 -6.81 -2.12 31.79
N ASN A 216 -7.59 -2.91 31.05
CA ASN A 216 -8.63 -3.76 31.60
C ASN A 216 -8.61 -5.12 30.89
N GLY A 217 -8.15 -6.16 31.58
CA GLY A 217 -8.10 -7.52 31.03
C GLY A 217 -6.71 -7.90 30.49
N PHE A 218 -6.67 -8.52 29.31
CA PHE A 218 -5.52 -9.30 28.83
C PHE A 218 -5.03 -9.00 27.41
N LYS A 219 -5.51 -7.93 26.75
CA LYS A 219 -5.16 -7.60 25.35
C LYS A 219 -4.63 -6.18 25.22
N ILE A 220 -3.46 -5.94 25.84
CA ILE A 220 -2.82 -4.62 25.87
C ILE A 220 -2.37 -4.14 24.48
N LEU A 221 -1.89 -5.02 23.61
CA LEU A 221 -1.47 -4.66 22.25
C LEU A 221 -2.62 -4.02 21.46
N LEU A 222 -3.81 -4.61 21.52
CA LEU A 222 -5.01 -4.09 20.86
C LEU A 222 -5.33 -2.67 21.36
N GLU A 223 -5.17 -2.42 22.66
CA GLU A 223 -5.41 -1.12 23.26
C GLU A 223 -4.39 -0.07 22.80
N ILE A 224 -3.09 -0.42 22.74
CA ILE A 224 -2.02 0.44 22.20
C ILE A 224 -2.32 0.80 20.74
N LEU A 225 -2.61 -0.20 19.89
CA LEU A 225 -2.90 0.01 18.47
C LEU A 225 -4.11 0.91 18.22
N ILE A 226 -5.07 0.96 19.16
CA ILE A 226 -6.29 1.75 19.02
C ILE A 226 -6.14 3.15 19.61
N ARG A 227 -5.50 3.28 20.77
CA ARG A 227 -5.39 4.55 21.52
C ARG A 227 -4.19 5.40 21.11
N CYS A 228 -3.19 4.81 20.47
CA CYS A 228 -2.04 5.51 19.88
C CYS A 228 -2.14 5.44 18.35
N PRO A 229 -3.05 6.19 17.69
CA PRO A 229 -3.19 6.16 16.24
C PRO A 229 -1.96 6.79 15.56
N GLY A 230 -1.47 6.17 14.48
CA GLY A 230 -0.37 6.71 13.67
C GLY A 230 0.95 5.94 13.77
N LEU A 231 1.04 4.93 14.63
CA LEU A 231 2.21 4.07 14.77
C LEU A 231 2.55 3.35 13.45
N ARG A 232 3.82 3.35 13.09
CA ARG A 232 4.37 2.52 12.00
C ARG A 232 4.51 1.09 12.50
N VAL A 233 3.66 0.19 12.01
CA VAL A 233 3.62 -1.22 12.40
C VAL A 233 4.41 -2.09 11.42
N SER A 234 5.28 -2.95 11.93
CA SER A 234 5.92 -4.06 11.21
C SER A 234 5.58 -5.38 11.90
N GLU A 235 5.68 -6.51 11.19
CA GLU A 235 5.35 -7.83 11.73
C GLU A 235 6.45 -8.85 11.46
N ILE A 236 6.66 -9.75 12.42
CA ILE A 236 7.49 -10.95 12.28
C ILE A 236 6.62 -12.15 12.56
N HIS A 237 6.71 -13.16 11.70
CA HIS A 237 5.86 -14.35 11.81
C HIS A 237 6.64 -15.48 12.50
N PHE A 238 6.05 -16.07 13.53
CA PHE A 238 6.65 -17.19 14.26
C PHE A 238 5.67 -18.33 14.51
N ASP A 239 6.22 -19.52 14.75
CA ASP A 239 5.45 -20.72 15.06
C ASP A 239 5.12 -20.73 16.56
N PHE A 240 3.83 -20.73 16.89
CA PHE A 240 3.37 -20.67 18.27
C PHE A 240 3.46 -22.06 18.91
N ALA A 241 4.38 -22.25 19.86
CA ALA A 241 4.62 -23.53 20.51
C ALA A 241 3.41 -23.99 21.35
N SER A 242 3.20 -25.30 21.45
CA SER A 242 2.24 -25.86 22.42
C SER A 242 2.68 -25.54 23.85
N ARG A 243 1.73 -25.24 24.75
CA ARG A 243 2.04 -25.02 26.17
C ARG A 243 2.83 -26.21 26.71
N HIS A 244 3.90 -25.92 27.45
CA HIS A 244 4.67 -26.95 28.12
C HIS A 244 3.84 -27.61 29.24
N GLU A 245 3.05 -26.85 30.01
CA GLU A 245 2.03 -27.36 30.96
C GLU A 245 0.87 -26.35 31.19
N GLY A 246 -0.26 -26.83 31.75
CA GLY A 246 -1.39 -26.00 32.21
C GLY A 246 -2.71 -26.09 31.41
N GLU A 247 -3.84 -26.32 32.09
CA GLU A 247 -5.17 -26.36 31.46
C GLU A 247 -5.66 -24.96 31.04
N SER A 248 -6.09 -24.80 29.79
CA SER A 248 -6.65 -23.53 29.31
C SER A 248 -8.15 -23.42 29.60
N LYS A 249 -8.54 -22.50 30.48
CA LYS A 249 -9.93 -22.11 30.78
C LYS A 249 -10.53 -21.17 29.73
N ALA A 250 -10.45 -21.51 28.44
CA ALA A 250 -11.09 -20.72 27.37
C ALA A 250 -12.61 -20.91 27.41
N ASP A 251 -13.27 -20.26 28.37
CA ASP A 251 -14.70 -20.34 28.64
C ASP A 251 -15.49 -19.24 27.87
N PHE A 252 -16.78 -19.44 27.65
CA PHE A 252 -17.69 -18.46 27.03
C PHE A 252 -17.64 -17.09 27.73
N GLN A 253 -17.39 -17.10 29.04
CA GLN A 253 -17.23 -15.89 29.84
C GLN A 253 -16.03 -15.04 29.41
N GLU A 254 -14.91 -15.66 28.99
CA GLU A 254 -13.75 -14.94 28.43
C GLU A 254 -14.08 -14.29 27.09
N GLY A 255 -14.84 -15.00 26.24
CA GLY A 255 -15.32 -14.46 24.96
C GLY A 255 -16.22 -13.23 25.16
N MET A 256 -17.13 -13.27 26.14
CA MET A 256 -17.99 -12.15 26.49
C MET A 256 -17.19 -10.97 27.07
N ASN A 257 -16.19 -11.25 27.91
CA ASN A 257 -15.29 -10.23 28.45
C ASN A 257 -14.49 -9.53 27.34
N PHE A 258 -14.01 -10.27 26.35
CA PHE A 258 -13.35 -9.72 25.17
C PHE A 258 -14.30 -8.85 24.34
N PHE A 259 -15.55 -9.28 24.12
CA PHE A 259 -16.54 -8.46 23.41
C PHE A 259 -16.86 -7.15 24.14
N ARG A 260 -17.04 -7.19 25.47
CA ARG A 260 -17.22 -5.96 26.29
C ARG A 260 -16.01 -5.04 26.19
N HIS A 261 -14.80 -5.60 26.15
CA HIS A 261 -13.57 -4.85 25.95
C HIS A 261 -13.56 -4.16 24.57
N LEU A 262 -13.90 -4.86 23.48
CA LEU A 262 -14.02 -4.25 22.13
C LEU A 262 -15.04 -3.11 22.10
N LEU A 263 -16.20 -3.30 22.72
CA LEU A 263 -17.25 -2.28 22.78
C LEU A 263 -16.78 -1.04 23.55
N ARG A 264 -16.13 -1.24 24.71
CA ARG A 264 -15.56 -0.16 25.51
C ARG A 264 -14.46 0.60 24.75
N LEU A 265 -13.56 -0.12 24.08
CA LEU A 265 -12.54 0.50 23.23
C LEU A 265 -13.19 1.37 22.16
N ARG A 266 -14.25 0.88 21.49
CA ARG A 266 -14.92 1.68 20.45
C ARG A 266 -15.59 2.93 21.01
N LEU A 267 -16.28 2.80 22.14
CA LEU A 267 -16.99 3.91 22.78
C LEU A 267 -16.04 4.98 23.34
N THR A 268 -14.88 4.57 23.86
CA THR A 268 -13.93 5.50 24.48
C THR A 268 -12.90 6.05 23.51
N ALA A 269 -12.47 5.29 22.49
CA ALA A 269 -11.49 5.73 21.50
C ALA A 269 -12.14 6.51 20.35
N ASN A 270 -13.43 6.32 20.06
CA ASN A 270 -14.10 7.00 18.95
C ASN A 270 -15.42 7.63 19.40
N GLN A 271 -15.37 8.92 19.76
CA GLN A 271 -16.56 9.72 20.12
C GLN A 271 -17.62 9.80 18.99
N SER A 272 -17.23 9.48 17.76
CA SER A 272 -18.13 9.47 16.60
C SER A 272 -19.04 8.23 16.58
N PHE A 273 -18.62 7.10 17.18
CA PHE A 273 -19.40 5.87 17.19
C PHE A 273 -20.77 6.01 17.90
N PRO A 274 -20.87 6.53 19.14
CA PRO A 274 -22.18 6.71 19.78
C PRO A 274 -23.09 7.69 19.00
N ARG A 275 -22.53 8.75 18.41
CA ARG A 275 -23.28 9.67 17.55
C ARG A 275 -23.84 8.94 16.33
N LEU A 276 -23.06 8.06 15.70
CA LEU A 276 -23.49 7.25 14.57
C LEU A 276 -24.61 6.28 14.93
N VAL A 277 -24.53 5.64 16.11
CA VAL A 277 -25.63 4.81 16.62
C VAL A 277 -26.90 5.64 16.80
N LEU A 278 -26.78 6.86 17.33
CA LEU A 278 -27.94 7.74 17.48
C LEU A 278 -28.53 8.14 16.11
N VAL A 279 -27.70 8.49 15.13
CA VAL A 279 -28.16 8.78 13.75
C VAL A 279 -28.92 7.59 13.17
N ALA A 280 -28.43 6.36 13.40
CA ALA A 280 -29.11 5.15 12.94
C ALA A 280 -30.47 4.95 13.63
N LEU A 281 -30.55 5.17 14.95
CA LEU A 281 -31.80 5.05 15.73
C LEU A 281 -32.83 6.11 15.33
N VAL A 282 -32.42 7.38 15.22
CA VAL A 282 -33.27 8.48 14.73
C VAL A 282 -33.81 8.15 13.35
N SER A 283 -32.96 7.62 12.49
CA SER A 283 -33.37 7.25 11.14
C SER A 283 -34.29 6.03 11.08
N LEU A 284 -34.24 5.14 12.06
CA LEU A 284 -35.16 3.99 12.15
C LEU A 284 -36.58 4.44 12.46
N VAL A 285 -36.73 5.54 13.22
CA VAL A 285 -38.03 6.13 13.58
C VAL A 285 -38.55 7.06 12.48
N LEU A 286 -37.67 7.85 11.87
CA LEU A 286 -38.06 8.82 10.84
C LEU A 286 -38.49 8.17 9.52
N ASP A 287 -37.89 7.03 9.14
CA ASP A 287 -38.22 6.33 7.89
C ASP A 287 -39.72 5.97 7.79
N PRO A 288 -40.33 5.26 8.77
CA PRO A 288 -41.77 5.00 8.75
C PRO A 288 -42.62 6.28 8.91
N ALA A 289 -42.13 7.30 9.62
CA ALA A 289 -42.85 8.57 9.78
C ALA A 289 -42.96 9.35 8.45
N VAL A 290 -41.87 9.44 7.69
CA VAL A 290 -41.87 10.08 6.35
C VAL A 290 -42.73 9.29 5.38
N PHE A 291 -42.65 7.95 5.43
CA PHE A 291 -43.48 7.09 4.60
C PHE A 291 -44.98 7.29 4.88
N THR A 292 -45.38 7.26 6.15
CA THR A 292 -46.79 7.45 6.56
C THR A 292 -47.30 8.85 6.21
N ALA A 293 -46.49 9.89 6.41
CA ALA A 293 -46.84 11.25 6.00
C ALA A 293 -47.04 11.36 4.48
N GLY A 294 -46.17 10.76 3.67
CA GLY A 294 -46.33 10.76 2.21
C GLY A 294 -47.59 10.03 1.74
N GLN A 295 -48.00 8.96 2.43
CA GLN A 295 -49.26 8.25 2.16
C GLN A 295 -50.50 9.07 2.55
N GLN A 296 -50.47 9.70 3.72
CA GLN A 296 -51.64 10.41 4.28
C GLN A 296 -51.86 11.79 3.67
N PHE A 297 -50.79 12.53 3.36
CA PHE A 297 -50.90 13.95 2.97
C PHE A 297 -50.71 14.20 1.47
N LEU A 298 -49.96 13.35 0.75
CA LEU A 298 -49.62 13.59 -0.65
C LEU A 298 -50.33 12.63 -1.63
N SER A 299 -51.03 11.60 -1.13
CA SER A 299 -51.78 10.62 -1.94
C SER A 299 -50.94 9.96 -3.05
N TRP A 300 -49.62 9.85 -2.85
CA TRP A 300 -48.71 9.30 -3.85
C TRP A 300 -48.82 7.78 -3.97
N PRO A 301 -48.57 7.21 -5.17
CA PRO A 301 -48.48 5.76 -5.35
C PRO A 301 -47.48 5.14 -4.37
N TYR A 302 -47.83 3.99 -3.78
CA TYR A 302 -47.04 3.31 -2.74
C TYR A 302 -45.54 3.23 -3.05
N LEU A 303 -45.19 2.77 -4.25
CA LEU A 303 -43.80 2.60 -4.66
C LEU A 303 -43.04 3.93 -4.76
N LEU A 304 -43.72 4.99 -5.21
CA LEU A 304 -43.13 6.32 -5.31
C LEU A 304 -42.83 6.89 -3.92
N THR A 305 -43.79 6.75 -2.99
CA THR A 305 -43.62 7.19 -1.60
C THR A 305 -42.52 6.40 -0.88
N ALA A 306 -42.47 5.08 -1.07
CA ALA A 306 -41.43 4.23 -0.49
C ALA A 306 -40.04 4.60 -1.02
N PHE A 307 -39.92 4.85 -2.33
CA PHE A 307 -38.66 5.30 -2.92
C PHE A 307 -38.25 6.68 -2.40
N ALA A 308 -39.17 7.65 -2.41
CA ALA A 308 -38.90 9.02 -1.95
C ALA A 308 -38.50 9.08 -0.47
N ALA A 309 -39.20 8.35 0.41
CA ALA A 309 -38.88 8.25 1.83
C ALA A 309 -37.48 7.65 2.03
N ALA A 310 -37.16 6.57 1.32
CA ALA A 310 -35.84 5.95 1.36
C ALA A 310 -34.73 6.90 0.87
N GLN A 311 -34.96 7.68 -0.19
CA GLN A 311 -33.96 8.66 -0.65
C GLN A 311 -33.76 9.80 0.37
N LEU A 312 -34.86 10.32 0.93
CA LEU A 312 -34.80 11.39 1.92
C LEU A 312 -34.05 10.96 3.18
N ILE A 313 -34.31 9.74 3.68
CA ILE A 313 -33.62 9.24 4.87
C ILE A 313 -32.13 9.00 4.62
N ILE A 314 -31.74 8.58 3.40
CA ILE A 314 -30.33 8.44 3.02
C ILE A 314 -29.63 9.81 3.03
N LEU A 315 -30.27 10.84 2.47
CA LEU A 315 -29.73 12.20 2.45
C LEU A 315 -29.59 12.76 3.88
N LEU A 316 -30.60 12.56 4.73
CA LEU A 316 -30.56 12.97 6.13
C LEU A 316 -29.44 12.25 6.90
N ARG A 317 -29.31 10.93 6.73
CA ARG A 317 -28.22 10.14 7.34
C ARG A 317 -26.86 10.65 6.91
N PHE A 318 -26.68 10.94 5.63
CA PHE A 318 -25.44 11.51 5.12
C PHE A 318 -25.14 12.86 5.78
N TYR A 319 -26.12 13.76 5.80
CA TYR A 319 -25.99 15.08 6.40
C TYR A 319 -25.61 15.01 7.88
N LEU A 320 -26.32 14.21 8.68
CA LEU A 320 -26.04 14.04 10.10
C LEU A 320 -24.68 13.37 10.33
N THR A 321 -24.29 12.42 9.48
CA THR A 321 -23.00 11.75 9.61
C THR A 321 -21.85 12.71 9.30
N GLU A 322 -21.92 13.47 8.21
CA GLU A 322 -20.89 14.46 7.86
C GLU A 322 -20.83 15.59 8.89
N LYS A 323 -21.97 16.22 9.21
CA LYS A 323 -21.98 17.44 10.03
C LYS A 323 -21.87 17.19 11.53
N TRP A 324 -22.50 16.12 12.05
CA TRP A 324 -22.62 15.91 13.49
C TRP A 324 -21.74 14.75 14.00
N VAL A 325 -21.61 13.69 13.22
CA VAL A 325 -20.72 12.56 13.56
C VAL A 325 -19.26 12.91 13.25
N LEU A 326 -18.97 13.52 12.10
CA LEU A 326 -17.61 13.80 11.61
C LEU A 326 -17.18 15.28 11.72
N GLY A 327 -18.11 16.21 11.98
CA GLY A 327 -17.90 17.67 11.90
C GLY A 327 -16.99 18.31 12.96
N GLY A 328 -16.17 17.53 13.68
CA GLY A 328 -15.21 18.03 14.67
C GLY A 328 -13.90 18.58 14.08
N GLY A 329 -13.95 19.32 12.96
CA GLY A 329 -12.78 20.05 12.42
C GLY A 329 -12.25 19.60 11.04
N HIS A 330 -13.09 19.11 10.13
CA HIS A 330 -12.66 18.69 8.79
C HIS A 330 -13.52 19.32 7.67
N PRO A 331 -12.93 19.59 6.48
CA PRO A 331 -13.53 20.47 5.48
C PRO A 331 -14.80 19.88 4.86
N VAL A 332 -15.83 20.74 4.85
CA VAL A 332 -17.11 20.83 4.12
C VAL A 332 -17.52 19.65 3.20
N PRO A 333 -18.80 19.21 3.22
CA PRO A 333 -19.35 18.14 2.38
C PRO A 333 -19.10 18.36 0.88
N GLY A 334 -18.52 17.35 0.23
CA GLY A 334 -18.34 17.31 -1.22
C GLY A 334 -19.26 16.29 -1.90
N TRP A 335 -19.70 16.62 -3.12
CA TRP A 335 -20.41 15.71 -4.04
C TRP A 335 -19.80 14.30 -4.16
N PRO A 336 -18.46 14.11 -4.15
CA PRO A 336 -17.86 12.77 -4.20
C PRO A 336 -18.11 11.90 -2.97
N SER A 337 -18.26 12.47 -1.78
CA SER A 337 -18.57 11.72 -0.55
C SER A 337 -20.03 11.32 -0.52
N LEU A 338 -20.93 12.22 -0.92
CA LEU A 338 -22.36 11.92 -1.07
C LEU A 338 -22.60 10.80 -2.09
N ARG A 339 -21.93 10.87 -3.25
CA ARG A 339 -22.06 9.84 -4.29
C ARG A 339 -21.57 8.48 -3.80
N ARG A 340 -20.41 8.41 -3.13
CA ARG A 340 -19.90 7.15 -2.57
C ARG A 340 -20.86 6.59 -1.52
N PHE A 341 -21.36 7.44 -0.62
CA PHE A 341 -22.33 7.06 0.40
C PHE A 341 -23.62 6.51 -0.22
N TRP A 342 -24.15 7.19 -1.24
CA TRP A 342 -25.35 6.76 -1.96
C TRP A 342 -25.14 5.41 -2.64
N ILE A 343 -24.05 5.24 -3.40
CA ILE A 343 -23.71 3.96 -4.07
C ILE A 343 -23.58 2.83 -3.05
N THR A 344 -22.88 3.05 -1.93
CA THR A 344 -22.75 2.01 -0.90
C THR A 344 -24.08 1.60 -0.31
N ASN A 345 -25.00 2.55 -0.11
CA ASN A 345 -26.29 2.26 0.49
C ASN A 345 -27.20 1.48 -0.46
N GLN A 346 -27.15 1.78 -1.77
CA GLN A 346 -27.90 1.02 -2.77
C GLN A 346 -27.33 -0.40 -2.96
N LEU A 347 -26.00 -0.54 -2.97
CA LEU A 347 -25.36 -1.85 -3.05
C LEU A 347 -25.59 -2.70 -1.80
N SER A 348 -25.58 -2.11 -0.59
CA SER A 348 -25.86 -2.86 0.64
C SER A 348 -27.30 -3.36 0.69
N LEU A 349 -28.24 -2.54 0.23
CA LEU A 349 -29.64 -2.95 0.10
C LEU A 349 -29.78 -4.16 -0.81
N LEU A 350 -29.16 -4.11 -1.99
CA LEU A 350 -29.27 -5.16 -3.01
C LEU A 350 -28.52 -6.45 -2.62
N LEU A 351 -27.27 -6.32 -2.19
CA LEU A 351 -26.35 -7.46 -2.05
C LEU A 351 -26.36 -8.09 -0.66
N LEU A 352 -26.85 -7.38 0.36
CA LEU A 352 -26.82 -7.86 1.74
C LEU A 352 -28.23 -8.00 2.31
N ARG A 353 -29.04 -6.93 2.28
CA ARG A 353 -30.35 -6.94 2.96
C ARG A 353 -31.34 -7.90 2.30
N LEU A 354 -31.50 -7.85 0.98
CA LEU A 354 -32.44 -8.72 0.26
C LEU A 354 -32.13 -10.21 0.43
N PRO A 355 -30.89 -10.70 0.24
CA PRO A 355 -30.55 -12.09 0.50
C PRO A 355 -30.78 -12.52 1.96
N LEU A 356 -30.47 -11.66 2.93
CA LEU A 356 -30.70 -11.96 4.35
C LEU A 356 -32.18 -12.09 4.67
N LEU A 357 -33.02 -11.20 4.14
CA LEU A 357 -34.48 -11.30 4.30
C LEU A 357 -35.01 -12.58 3.69
N LEU A 358 -34.57 -12.93 2.48
CA LEU A 358 -34.93 -14.19 1.84
C LEU A 358 -34.51 -15.37 2.69
N LEU A 359 -33.27 -15.40 3.19
CA LEU A 359 -32.76 -16.47 4.05
C LEU A 359 -33.58 -16.61 5.35
N PHE A 360 -33.82 -15.50 6.06
CA PHE A 360 -34.50 -15.53 7.36
C PHE A 360 -35.97 -15.93 7.22
N ILE A 361 -36.65 -15.45 6.18
CA ILE A 361 -38.07 -15.71 5.97
C ILE A 361 -38.29 -17.08 5.32
N SER A 362 -37.54 -17.44 4.28
CA SER A 362 -37.78 -18.68 3.52
C SER A 362 -37.10 -19.90 4.11
N ALA A 363 -35.83 -19.79 4.53
CA ALA A 363 -35.06 -20.93 5.03
C ALA A 363 -35.27 -21.14 6.54
N TRP A 364 -35.19 -20.07 7.34
CA TRP A 364 -35.32 -20.15 8.80
C TRP A 364 -36.74 -19.90 9.34
N ARG A 365 -37.69 -19.53 8.48
CA ARG A 365 -39.11 -19.32 8.84
C ARG A 365 -39.32 -18.37 10.02
N TRP A 366 -38.48 -17.34 10.12
CA TRP A 366 -38.63 -16.31 11.15
C TRP A 366 -39.83 -15.42 10.88
N SER A 367 -40.34 -14.75 11.92
CA SER A 367 -41.36 -13.71 11.75
C SER A 367 -40.83 -12.59 10.84
N SER A 368 -41.67 -12.09 9.95
CA SER A 368 -41.27 -11.05 8.99
C SER A 368 -40.69 -9.82 9.69
N MET A 369 -41.24 -9.46 10.86
CA MET A 369 -40.75 -8.35 11.67
C MET A 369 -39.36 -8.63 12.27
N GLY A 370 -39.14 -9.82 12.83
CA GLY A 370 -37.84 -10.22 13.37
C GLY A 370 -36.76 -10.28 12.30
N ALA A 371 -37.10 -10.82 11.13
CA ALA A 371 -36.21 -10.87 9.97
C ALA A 371 -35.82 -9.46 9.48
N ILE A 372 -36.78 -8.53 9.40
CA ILE A 372 -36.52 -7.13 8.99
C ILE A 372 -35.59 -6.43 9.96
N VAL A 373 -35.85 -6.53 11.27
CA VAL A 373 -35.03 -5.87 12.30
C VAL A 373 -33.59 -6.41 12.26
N LEU A 374 -33.41 -7.73 12.21
CA LEU A 374 -32.07 -8.32 12.16
C LEU A 374 -31.34 -7.96 10.86
N ALA A 375 -32.02 -8.01 9.71
CA ALA A 375 -31.41 -7.64 8.43
C ALA A 375 -30.97 -6.17 8.40
N ILE A 376 -31.76 -5.24 8.96
CA ILE A 376 -31.38 -3.83 9.10
C ILE A 376 -30.16 -3.68 10.00
N LEU A 377 -30.08 -4.44 11.10
CA LEU A 377 -28.98 -4.36 12.06
C LEU A 377 -27.67 -4.84 11.41
N VAL A 378 -27.71 -6.01 10.76
CA VAL A 378 -26.56 -6.56 10.00
C VAL A 378 -26.16 -5.62 8.86
N GLU A 379 -27.13 -5.09 8.11
CA GLU A 379 -26.86 -4.12 7.05
C GLU A 379 -26.22 -2.84 7.60
N SER A 380 -26.66 -2.35 8.75
CA SER A 380 -26.11 -1.13 9.37
C SER A 380 -24.67 -1.33 9.82
N VAL A 381 -24.34 -2.50 10.40
CA VAL A 381 -22.95 -2.85 10.74
C VAL A 381 -22.09 -2.99 9.48
N GLY A 382 -22.57 -3.73 8.47
CA GLY A 382 -21.86 -3.90 7.19
C GLY A 382 -21.61 -2.57 6.48
N ARG A 383 -22.64 -1.71 6.42
CA ARG A 383 -22.53 -0.34 5.88
C ARG A 383 -21.53 0.49 6.63
N TYR A 384 -21.50 0.40 7.96
CA TYR A 384 -20.55 1.15 8.76
C TYR A 384 -19.11 0.76 8.41
N VAL A 385 -18.80 -0.53 8.36
CA VAL A 385 -17.46 -1.02 8.00
C VAL A 385 -17.05 -0.54 6.61
N VAL A 386 -17.94 -0.66 5.61
CA VAL A 386 -17.66 -0.22 4.23
C VAL A 386 -17.54 1.30 4.15
N SER A 387 -18.42 2.05 4.83
CA SER A 387 -18.39 3.51 4.85
C SER A 387 -17.12 4.02 5.51
N GLU A 388 -16.70 3.40 6.61
CA GLU A 388 -15.43 3.71 7.26
C GLU A 388 -14.24 3.42 6.33
N GLN A 389 -14.26 2.31 5.59
CA GLN A 389 -13.16 1.90 4.71
C GLN A 389 -13.12 2.54 3.31
N TRP A 390 -14.23 3.08 2.80
CA TRP A 390 -14.35 3.50 1.40
C TRP A 390 -14.97 4.89 1.21
N VAL A 391 -16.06 5.19 1.94
CA VAL A 391 -16.77 6.48 1.83
C VAL A 391 -15.98 7.58 2.54
N PHE A 392 -15.63 7.33 3.80
CA PHE A 392 -14.92 8.25 4.67
C PHE A 392 -13.43 7.92 4.79
N SER A 393 -13.00 6.81 4.21
CA SER A 393 -11.58 6.51 4.10
C SER A 393 -10.94 7.57 3.23
N ARG A 394 -10.06 8.36 3.85
CA ARG A 394 -9.24 9.32 3.12
C ARG A 394 -8.23 8.64 2.19
N ARG A 395 -8.16 7.30 2.12
CA ARG A 395 -7.26 6.54 1.22
C ARG A 395 -7.61 6.60 -0.28
N GLY A 396 -8.24 7.67 -0.74
CA GLY A 396 -8.07 8.11 -2.13
C GLY A 396 -7.17 9.33 -2.28
N ILE A 397 -6.88 10.06 -1.19
CA ILE A 397 -6.24 11.39 -1.21
C ILE A 397 -5.19 11.55 -0.10
N THR A 398 -5.11 10.69 0.92
CA THR A 398 -4.03 10.74 1.95
C THR A 398 -2.75 10.00 1.56
N MET A 399 -2.48 9.82 0.26
CA MET A 399 -1.10 9.57 -0.19
C MET A 399 -0.50 10.80 -0.87
N TRP A 400 -1.30 11.85 -1.09
CA TRP A 400 -0.92 12.96 -1.94
C TRP A 400 -1.24 14.24 -1.20
N GLN A 401 -0.29 14.69 -0.39
CA GLN A 401 -0.36 16.05 0.13
C GLN A 401 -0.21 17.00 -1.09
N PRO A 402 -1.05 18.04 -1.21
CA PRO A 402 -0.77 19.09 -2.19
C PRO A 402 0.62 19.66 -1.87
N GLY A 403 1.54 19.51 -2.81
CA GLY A 403 2.96 19.80 -2.63
C GLY A 403 3.68 19.77 -3.97
N ILE A 404 4.91 20.29 -4.00
CA ILE A 404 5.77 20.25 -5.18
C ILE A 404 6.57 18.95 -5.09
N TYR A 405 6.30 18.04 -6.02
CA TYR A 405 7.03 16.79 -6.18
C TYR A 405 8.17 16.99 -7.17
N ARG A 406 9.36 16.51 -6.83
CA ARG A 406 10.59 16.68 -7.62
C ARG A 406 11.11 15.32 -8.06
N TYR A 407 11.57 15.26 -9.31
CA TYR A 407 12.08 14.04 -9.93
C TYR A 407 13.37 14.35 -10.69
N ASP A 408 14.44 13.61 -10.44
CA ASP A 408 15.69 13.68 -11.19
C ASP A 408 15.95 12.35 -11.92
N ILE A 409 15.79 12.37 -13.24
CA ILE A 409 16.00 11.19 -14.09
C ILE A 409 17.46 11.17 -14.55
N HIS A 410 18.32 10.50 -13.79
CA HIS A 410 19.75 10.30 -14.08
C HIS A 410 20.56 11.59 -14.30
N GLY A 411 20.09 12.76 -13.84
CA GLY A 411 20.67 14.06 -14.20
C GLY A 411 20.43 14.47 -15.65
N ILE A 412 19.72 13.64 -16.44
CA ILE A 412 19.39 13.86 -17.85
C ILE A 412 18.15 14.73 -17.97
N LEU A 413 17.11 14.53 -17.16
CA LEU A 413 15.92 15.37 -17.14
C LEU A 413 15.43 15.57 -15.71
N ARG A 414 15.16 16.83 -15.36
CA ARG A 414 14.70 17.26 -14.03
C ARG A 414 13.27 17.78 -14.12
N LEU A 415 12.37 17.24 -13.32
CA LEU A 415 10.93 17.51 -13.40
C LEU A 415 10.36 17.94 -12.05
N GLU A 416 9.57 19.01 -12.06
CA GLU A 416 8.73 19.41 -10.94
C GLU A 416 7.25 19.22 -11.28
N SER A 417 6.46 18.75 -10.32
CA SER A 417 5.03 18.55 -10.51
C SER A 417 4.23 18.88 -9.27
N GLN A 418 3.13 19.62 -9.42
CA GLN A 418 2.17 19.87 -8.34
C GLN A 418 1.30 18.65 -8.01
N THR A 419 1.35 17.62 -8.86
CA THR A 419 0.71 16.33 -8.65
C THR A 419 1.75 15.22 -8.65
N PRO A 420 1.61 14.20 -7.81
CA PRO A 420 2.55 13.10 -7.77
C PRO A 420 2.47 12.24 -9.02
N LEU A 421 3.62 11.69 -9.42
CA LEU A 421 3.80 10.83 -10.59
C LEU A 421 4.34 9.45 -10.14
N PRO A 422 3.47 8.45 -9.89
CA PRO A 422 3.88 7.12 -9.45
C PRO A 422 4.86 6.43 -10.41
N GLU A 423 4.73 6.67 -11.71
CA GLU A 423 5.64 6.13 -12.73
C GLU A 423 7.08 6.60 -12.62
N LEU A 424 7.30 7.77 -12.00
CA LEU A 424 8.62 8.34 -11.77
C LEU A 424 9.06 8.21 -10.30
N ALA A 425 8.35 7.43 -9.48
CA ALA A 425 8.62 7.34 -8.03
C ALA A 425 10.06 6.91 -7.71
N HIS A 426 10.69 6.10 -8.56
CA HIS A 426 12.09 5.70 -8.42
C HIS A 426 13.07 6.89 -8.53
N PHE A 427 12.70 7.92 -9.28
CA PHE A 427 13.50 9.12 -9.52
C PHE A 427 13.15 10.28 -8.56
N ALA A 428 12.33 10.04 -7.54
CA ALA A 428 11.86 11.10 -6.65
C ALA A 428 12.99 11.59 -5.72
N THR A 429 13.18 12.89 -5.64
CA THR A 429 14.21 13.53 -4.79
C THR A 429 13.57 14.53 -3.83
N ALA A 430 14.12 14.61 -2.60
CA ALA A 430 13.67 15.58 -1.60
C ALA A 430 14.39 16.95 -1.75
N GLU A 431 15.60 16.93 -2.30
CA GLU A 431 16.44 18.11 -2.48
C GLU A 431 15.89 19.06 -3.56
N PRO A 432 16.14 20.37 -3.43
CA PRO A 432 15.79 21.34 -4.47
C PRO A 432 16.60 21.06 -5.75
N LEU A 433 15.89 21.00 -6.88
CA LEU A 433 16.53 20.80 -8.18
C LEU A 433 17.26 22.09 -8.59
N PRO A 434 18.53 22.01 -9.03
CA PRO A 434 19.30 23.19 -9.43
C PRO A 434 18.74 23.85 -10.69
N GLN A 435 18.10 23.06 -11.57
CA GLN A 435 17.42 23.51 -12.78
C GLN A 435 16.22 22.60 -13.04
N VAL A 436 15.11 23.17 -13.53
CA VAL A 436 13.88 22.43 -13.84
C VAL A 436 13.69 22.44 -15.36
N ASP A 437 13.61 21.25 -15.95
CA ASP A 437 13.45 21.08 -17.40
C ASP A 437 11.97 20.95 -17.78
N ILE A 438 11.17 20.34 -16.90
CA ILE A 438 9.73 20.14 -17.09
C ILE A 438 8.99 20.53 -15.81
N GLN A 439 7.99 21.40 -15.92
CA GLN A 439 7.16 21.82 -14.80
C GLN A 439 5.69 21.51 -15.05
N ILE A 440 5.04 20.77 -14.15
CA ILE A 440 3.62 20.44 -14.24
C ILE A 440 2.84 21.24 -13.20
N ARG A 441 1.91 22.07 -13.67
CA ARG A 441 1.06 22.91 -12.84
C ARG A 441 -0.42 22.57 -13.03
N ILE A 442 -1.16 22.64 -11.94
CA ILE A 442 -2.60 22.46 -11.92
C ILE A 442 -3.25 23.83 -12.09
N ASP A 443 -4.11 23.95 -13.10
CA ASP A 443 -4.90 25.16 -13.28
C ASP A 443 -5.87 25.35 -12.10
N ARG A 444 -6.01 26.58 -11.62
CA ARG A 444 -6.96 26.92 -10.54
C ARG A 444 -8.41 26.82 -11.03
N PHE A 445 -8.67 26.95 -12.34
CA PHE A 445 -10.02 26.99 -12.89
C PHE A 445 -10.21 26.23 -14.21
N GLY A 446 -10.52 24.93 -14.13
CA GLY A 446 -11.06 24.19 -15.28
C GLY A 446 -10.03 23.83 -16.35
N THR A 447 -10.33 24.13 -17.62
CA THR A 447 -9.45 23.85 -18.77
C THR A 447 -8.42 24.98 -18.93
N PRO A 448 -7.13 24.67 -19.16
CA PRO A 448 -6.08 25.67 -19.27
C PRO A 448 -6.41 26.76 -20.29
N THR A 449 -6.13 28.02 -19.95
CA THR A 449 -6.35 29.16 -20.86
C THR A 449 -5.35 29.09 -22.02
N PRO A 450 -5.81 29.14 -23.30
CA PRO A 450 -4.89 29.04 -24.43
C PRO A 450 -3.95 30.25 -24.46
N GLN A 451 -2.65 29.98 -24.39
CA GLN A 451 -1.60 30.98 -24.57
C GLN A 451 -1.02 30.89 -26.00
N PRO A 452 -0.51 31.99 -26.58
CA PRO A 452 0.12 31.97 -27.90
C PRO A 452 1.29 30.97 -27.93
N GLY A 453 1.26 30.01 -28.85
CA GLY A 453 2.30 28.96 -28.97
C GLY A 453 2.10 27.74 -28.07
N ALA A 454 1.05 27.70 -27.24
CA ALA A 454 0.71 26.54 -26.42
C ALA A 454 0.00 25.45 -27.25
N ILE A 455 0.44 24.21 -27.06
CA ILE A 455 -0.18 22.99 -27.59
C ILE A 455 -1.33 22.63 -26.65
N THR A 456 -2.55 23.02 -27.01
CA THR A 456 -3.73 22.82 -26.16
C THR A 456 -4.60 21.66 -26.63
N TYR A 457 -5.01 20.81 -25.68
CA TYR A 457 -6.02 19.79 -25.91
C TYR A 457 -7.11 19.87 -24.84
N SER A 458 -8.36 19.94 -25.29
CA SER A 458 -9.54 19.97 -24.43
C SER A 458 -10.70 19.18 -25.03
N GLU A 459 -11.40 18.39 -24.23
CA GLU A 459 -12.62 17.71 -24.67
C GLU A 459 -13.90 18.53 -24.39
N ARG A 460 -14.99 18.27 -25.14
CA ARG A 460 -16.25 19.05 -25.16
C ARG A 460 -16.98 19.22 -23.80
N LEU A 461 -16.55 18.52 -22.75
CA LEU A 461 -17.07 18.66 -21.38
C LEU A 461 -16.60 19.94 -20.66
N SER A 462 -15.96 20.88 -21.37
CA SER A 462 -15.57 22.21 -20.87
C SER A 462 -14.76 22.09 -19.57
N ARG A 463 -14.98 22.98 -18.59
CA ARG A 463 -14.27 23.09 -17.30
C ARG A 463 -14.23 21.83 -16.43
N PHE A 464 -14.97 20.79 -16.78
CA PHE A 464 -15.07 19.52 -16.03
C PHE A 464 -14.49 18.32 -16.78
N GLY A 465 -13.90 18.52 -17.96
CA GLY A 465 -13.34 17.45 -18.79
C GLY A 465 -11.81 17.33 -18.71
N PHE A 466 -11.26 16.48 -19.56
CA PHE A 466 -9.82 16.43 -19.83
C PHE A 466 -9.38 17.75 -20.47
N GLY A 467 -8.40 18.41 -19.84
CA GLY A 467 -7.72 19.58 -20.39
C GLY A 467 -6.22 19.56 -20.07
N SER A 468 -5.40 19.83 -21.08
CA SER A 468 -3.95 19.99 -20.97
C SER A 468 -3.45 21.06 -21.94
N ALA A 469 -2.52 21.89 -21.50
CA ALA A 469 -1.75 22.80 -22.35
C ALA A 469 -0.26 22.53 -22.12
N VAL A 470 0.47 22.29 -23.21
CA VAL A 470 1.92 22.12 -23.17
C VAL A 470 2.56 23.33 -23.84
N MET A 471 3.46 24.00 -23.12
CA MET A 471 4.20 25.16 -23.57
C MET A 471 5.67 24.76 -23.72
N PRO A 472 6.12 24.45 -24.94
CA PRO A 472 7.52 24.17 -25.21
C PRO A 472 8.30 25.50 -25.19
N GLY A 473 8.76 25.90 -24.01
CA GLY A 473 9.64 27.07 -23.83
C GLY A 473 11.07 26.78 -24.28
N THR A 474 11.89 27.84 -24.38
CA THR A 474 13.33 27.72 -24.70
C THR A 474 14.14 27.22 -23.50
N ASP A 475 13.74 27.59 -22.28
CA ASP A 475 14.49 27.29 -21.05
C ASP A 475 13.92 26.09 -20.28
N PHE A 476 12.59 25.93 -20.28
CA PHE A 476 11.89 24.78 -19.67
C PHE A 476 10.52 24.55 -20.32
N ILE A 477 9.97 23.35 -20.16
CA ILE A 477 8.65 22.95 -20.67
C ILE A 477 7.61 23.11 -19.56
N GLU A 478 6.61 23.97 -19.76
CA GLU A 478 5.50 24.10 -18.82
C GLU A 478 4.29 23.27 -19.29
N ILE A 479 3.76 22.43 -18.41
CA ILE A 479 2.57 21.62 -18.65
C ILE A 479 1.48 22.06 -17.67
N VAL A 480 0.43 22.70 -18.18
CA VAL A 480 -0.73 23.10 -17.38
C VAL A 480 -1.85 22.09 -17.57
N ILE A 481 -2.36 21.54 -16.47
CA ILE A 481 -3.39 20.49 -16.50
C ILE A 481 -4.65 20.89 -15.74
N SER A 482 -5.77 20.35 -16.20
CA SER A 482 -7.05 20.47 -15.49
C SER A 482 -7.03 19.79 -14.11
N PRO A 483 -7.77 20.31 -13.11
CA PRO A 483 -7.88 19.68 -11.79
C PRO A 483 -8.35 18.23 -11.83
N LEU A 484 -9.20 17.87 -12.79
CA LEU A 484 -9.70 16.50 -12.92
C LEU A 484 -8.55 15.54 -13.32
N LEU A 485 -7.70 15.94 -14.27
CA LEU A 485 -6.56 15.16 -14.71
C LEU A 485 -5.52 14.99 -13.58
N ALA A 486 -5.33 16.01 -12.74
CA ALA A 486 -4.46 15.91 -11.56
C ALA A 486 -4.90 14.81 -10.58
N THR A 487 -6.19 14.47 -10.53
CA THR A 487 -6.68 13.36 -9.69
C THR A 487 -6.44 11.97 -10.28
N ALA A 488 -5.91 11.87 -11.50
CA ALA A 488 -5.64 10.62 -12.20
C ALA A 488 -4.21 10.60 -12.77
N PRO A 489 -3.19 10.39 -11.91
CA PRO A 489 -1.79 10.52 -12.29
C PRO A 489 -1.33 9.53 -13.37
N PHE A 490 -1.95 8.33 -13.42
CA PHE A 490 -1.68 7.34 -14.48
C PHE A 490 -2.12 7.82 -15.87
N ALA A 491 -3.28 8.47 -15.96
CA ALA A 491 -3.77 9.06 -17.20
C ALA A 491 -2.92 10.26 -17.59
N LEU A 492 -2.55 11.11 -16.63
CA LEU A 492 -1.64 12.23 -16.84
C LEU A 492 -0.30 11.76 -17.42
N TYR A 493 0.31 10.76 -16.78
CA TYR A 493 1.58 10.21 -17.22
C TYR A 493 1.48 9.68 -18.65
N LYS A 494 0.56 8.74 -18.91
CA LYS A 494 0.48 8.09 -20.22
C LYS A 494 0.00 8.98 -21.35
N SER A 495 -0.90 9.92 -21.10
CA SER A 495 -1.53 10.71 -22.17
C SER A 495 -0.84 12.04 -22.43
N VAL A 496 -0.08 12.58 -21.48
CA VAL A 496 0.55 13.92 -21.60
C VAL A 496 2.05 13.88 -21.33
N LEU A 497 2.49 13.30 -20.21
CA LEU A 497 3.90 13.38 -19.83
C LEU A 497 4.80 12.43 -20.63
N GLU A 498 4.38 11.19 -20.89
CA GLU A 498 5.13 10.19 -21.66
C GLU A 498 5.54 10.70 -23.06
N PRO A 499 4.65 11.30 -23.89
CA PRO A 499 5.06 11.84 -25.18
C PRO A 499 6.01 13.05 -25.04
N VAL A 500 5.81 13.90 -24.03
CA VAL A 500 6.72 15.03 -23.75
C VAL A 500 8.10 14.54 -23.32
N LEU A 501 8.18 13.53 -22.45
CA LEU A 501 9.44 12.91 -22.04
C LEU A 501 10.17 12.30 -23.22
N ARG A 502 9.46 11.55 -24.07
CA ARG A 502 10.03 10.95 -25.29
C ARG A 502 10.66 12.01 -26.20
N TRP A 503 9.96 13.12 -26.43
CA TRP A 503 10.50 14.24 -27.19
C TRP A 503 11.69 14.90 -26.50
N ALA A 504 11.60 15.17 -25.20
CA ALA A 504 12.65 15.85 -24.42
C ALA A 504 13.96 15.05 -24.34
N PHE A 505 13.88 13.71 -24.20
CA PHE A 505 15.06 12.84 -24.23
C PHE A 505 15.77 12.92 -25.58
N VAL A 506 15.03 12.93 -26.69
CA VAL A 506 15.59 12.98 -28.04
C VAL A 506 16.34 14.28 -28.29
N GLN A 507 15.85 15.41 -27.74
CA GLN A 507 16.57 16.69 -27.82
C GLN A 507 17.90 16.67 -27.04
N ARG A 508 18.03 15.80 -26.03
CA ARG A 508 19.26 15.60 -25.25
C ARG A 508 20.15 14.46 -25.78
N GLY A 509 19.80 13.85 -26.92
CA GLY A 509 20.58 12.77 -27.53
C GLY A 509 20.28 11.36 -27.00
N TYR A 510 19.17 11.18 -26.27
CA TYR A 510 18.73 9.89 -25.74
C TYR A 510 17.41 9.45 -26.38
N ALA A 511 17.19 8.14 -26.52
CA ALA A 511 15.94 7.58 -27.00
C ALA A 511 15.25 6.76 -25.89
N LEU A 512 13.95 6.98 -25.68
CA LEU A 512 13.16 6.19 -24.75
C LEU A 512 12.57 4.97 -25.48
N VAL A 513 13.26 3.83 -25.44
CA VAL A 513 12.94 2.65 -26.24
C VAL A 513 11.95 1.73 -25.54
N TYR A 514 10.90 1.31 -26.23
CA TYR A 514 9.90 0.37 -25.72
C TYR A 514 10.44 -1.06 -25.67
N GLY A 515 10.66 -1.57 -24.47
CA GLY A 515 11.28 -2.86 -24.23
C GLY A 515 11.54 -3.06 -22.75
N ALA A 516 11.72 -4.32 -22.35
CA ALA A 516 12.21 -4.63 -21.03
C ALA A 516 13.74 -4.80 -21.08
N ALA A 517 14.43 -4.48 -20.00
CA ALA A 517 15.88 -4.56 -19.93
C ALA A 517 16.34 -5.24 -18.64
N MET A 518 17.34 -6.10 -18.77
CA MET A 518 18.01 -6.78 -17.67
C MET A 518 19.52 -6.69 -17.84
N ALA A 519 20.27 -6.68 -16.74
CA ALA A 519 21.73 -6.54 -16.76
C ALA A 519 22.42 -7.62 -15.92
N ARG A 520 23.63 -7.99 -16.32
CA ARG A 520 24.52 -8.87 -15.56
C ARG A 520 25.96 -8.44 -15.78
N GLN A 521 26.72 -8.27 -14.70
CA GLN A 521 28.14 -7.87 -14.76
C GLN A 521 28.41 -6.61 -15.61
N GLY A 522 27.47 -5.65 -15.66
CA GLY A 522 27.61 -4.41 -16.43
C GLY A 522 27.19 -4.51 -17.91
N GLU A 523 26.81 -5.70 -18.40
CA GLU A 523 26.28 -5.92 -19.74
C GLU A 523 24.75 -6.05 -19.67
N ALA A 524 24.04 -5.44 -20.63
CA ALA A 524 22.59 -5.45 -20.70
C ALA A 524 22.04 -6.15 -21.94
N ALA A 525 20.91 -6.84 -21.73
CA ALA A 525 20.09 -7.45 -22.76
C ALA A 525 18.75 -6.71 -22.87
N LEU A 526 18.43 -6.24 -24.07
CA LEU A 526 17.17 -5.56 -24.37
C LEU A 526 16.14 -6.54 -24.95
N ILE A 527 15.00 -6.69 -24.31
CA ILE A 527 13.93 -7.60 -24.71
C ILE A 527 12.77 -6.80 -25.34
N VAL A 528 12.53 -7.00 -26.63
CA VAL A 528 11.49 -6.29 -27.39
C VAL A 528 10.48 -7.28 -27.96
N PRO A 529 9.20 -7.23 -27.58
CA PRO A 529 8.22 -8.19 -28.05
C PRO A 529 7.45 -7.73 -29.28
N GLU A 530 6.97 -8.71 -30.03
CA GLU A 530 6.04 -8.54 -31.13
C GLU A 530 4.66 -8.06 -30.65
N ARG A 531 4.18 -8.54 -29.50
CA ARG A 531 2.87 -8.17 -28.90
C ARG A 531 3.00 -7.67 -27.46
N ASP A 532 2.00 -6.94 -26.96
CA ASP A 532 1.96 -6.37 -25.59
C ASP A 532 1.91 -7.43 -24.45
N GLU A 533 2.16 -8.71 -24.72
CA GLU A 533 2.05 -9.80 -23.75
C GLU A 533 3.40 -10.48 -23.50
N GLY A 534 3.67 -10.81 -22.23
CA GLY A 534 4.74 -11.74 -21.86
C GLY A 534 6.10 -11.11 -21.56
N LYS A 535 6.31 -9.81 -21.81
CA LYS A 535 7.54 -9.08 -21.46
C LYS A 535 7.93 -9.24 -19.99
N THR A 536 7.04 -8.79 -19.12
CA THR A 536 7.22 -8.77 -17.68
C THR A 536 7.44 -10.16 -17.13
N GLU A 537 6.72 -11.14 -17.67
CA GLU A 537 6.87 -12.54 -17.29
C GLU A 537 8.23 -13.09 -17.68
N ALA A 538 8.70 -12.82 -18.90
CA ALA A 538 10.03 -13.23 -19.38
C ALA A 538 11.15 -12.64 -18.51
N VAL A 539 11.07 -11.35 -18.19
CA VAL A 539 12.08 -10.66 -17.37
C VAL A 539 12.12 -11.22 -15.94
N LEU A 540 10.96 -11.40 -15.33
CA LEU A 540 10.87 -11.94 -13.96
C LEU A 540 11.32 -13.41 -13.90
N GLN A 541 11.03 -14.21 -14.92
CA GLN A 541 11.56 -15.57 -15.02
C GLN A 541 13.09 -15.55 -15.17
N ALA A 542 13.62 -14.66 -16.01
CA ALA A 542 15.06 -14.51 -16.22
C ALA A 542 15.80 -14.12 -14.94
N ILE A 543 15.32 -13.13 -14.18
CA ILE A 543 15.89 -12.68 -12.90
C ILE A 543 15.87 -13.79 -11.85
N ARG A 544 14.84 -14.64 -11.87
CA ARG A 544 14.71 -15.72 -10.89
C ARG A 544 15.59 -16.92 -11.23
N GLN A 545 15.67 -17.27 -12.51
CA GLN A 545 16.35 -18.47 -12.98
C GLN A 545 17.83 -18.22 -13.25
N ALA A 546 18.23 -16.99 -13.55
CA ALA A 546 19.60 -16.59 -13.79
C ALA A 546 19.92 -15.30 -13.02
N ASP A 547 21.20 -15.11 -12.68
CA ASP A 547 21.67 -14.03 -11.80
C ASP A 547 21.71 -12.68 -12.53
N TYR A 548 20.53 -12.18 -12.92
CA TYR A 548 20.31 -10.92 -13.62
C TYR A 548 19.70 -9.87 -12.69
N ALA A 549 20.15 -8.63 -12.84
CA ALA A 549 19.56 -7.45 -12.24
C ALA A 549 18.48 -6.85 -13.15
N PHE A 550 17.46 -6.24 -12.54
CA PHE A 550 16.36 -5.57 -13.26
C PHE A 550 16.76 -4.14 -13.62
N MET A 551 16.49 -3.72 -14.86
CA MET A 551 16.63 -2.33 -15.29
C MET A 551 15.29 -1.68 -15.68
N ALA A 552 14.46 -2.40 -16.43
CA ALA A 552 13.18 -1.88 -16.94
C ALA A 552 12.20 -2.97 -17.41
N ASP A 553 10.90 -2.65 -17.46
CA ASP A 553 9.83 -3.54 -17.98
C ASP A 553 9.17 -2.99 -19.26
N ASP A 554 8.79 -1.71 -19.26
CA ASP A 554 8.06 -1.10 -20.38
C ASP A 554 8.96 -0.28 -21.30
N PHE A 555 9.81 0.57 -20.73
CA PHE A 555 10.71 1.47 -21.44
C PHE A 555 12.08 1.50 -20.79
N VAL A 556 13.12 1.73 -21.58
CA VAL A 556 14.50 1.96 -21.13
C VAL A 556 15.06 3.19 -21.84
N ILE A 557 15.98 3.91 -21.21
CA ILE A 557 16.66 5.05 -21.84
C ILE A 557 17.91 4.52 -22.56
N LEU A 558 18.02 4.78 -23.85
CA LEU A 558 19.14 4.38 -24.70
C LEU A 558 19.92 5.60 -25.18
N ALA A 559 21.22 5.61 -24.95
CA ALA A 559 22.14 6.59 -25.54
C ALA A 559 22.69 6.09 -26.88
N SER A 560 23.12 7.01 -27.75
CA SER A 560 23.68 6.69 -29.07
C SER A 560 24.97 5.86 -29.03
N ASP A 561 25.67 5.86 -27.89
CA ASP A 561 26.89 5.07 -27.63
C ASP A 561 26.60 3.61 -27.21
N GLY A 562 25.32 3.22 -27.15
CA GLY A 562 24.90 1.88 -26.72
C GLY A 562 24.78 1.71 -25.21
N ARG A 563 24.91 2.77 -24.40
CA ARG A 563 24.61 2.69 -22.96
C ARG A 563 23.10 2.71 -22.70
N LEU A 564 22.66 1.82 -21.82
CA LEU A 564 21.31 1.76 -21.28
C LEU A 564 21.28 2.35 -19.87
N TYR A 565 20.31 3.24 -19.62
CA TYR A 565 19.98 3.73 -18.29
C TYR A 565 18.63 3.15 -17.88
N ASN A 566 18.52 2.77 -16.61
CA ASN A 566 17.32 2.15 -16.07
C ASN A 566 16.11 3.11 -16.15
N PHE A 567 14.94 2.51 -16.26
CA PHE A 567 13.68 3.25 -16.16
C PHE A 567 12.61 2.33 -15.53
N PRO A 568 12.76 1.99 -14.25
CA PRO A 568 11.93 0.98 -13.59
C PRO A 568 10.53 1.52 -13.27
N LYS A 569 9.62 1.43 -14.24
CA LYS A 569 8.19 1.74 -14.02
C LYS A 569 7.55 0.70 -13.09
N PRO A 570 6.58 1.11 -12.24
CA PRO A 570 5.76 0.16 -11.48
C PRO A 570 5.08 -0.86 -12.40
N VAL A 571 5.27 -2.13 -12.08
CA VAL A 571 4.84 -3.28 -12.88
C VAL A 571 3.37 -3.59 -12.63
N THR A 572 2.65 -3.94 -13.69
CA THR A 572 1.24 -4.34 -13.58
C THR A 572 1.14 -5.78 -13.08
N VAL A 573 0.60 -5.96 -11.87
CA VAL A 573 0.46 -7.29 -11.25
C VAL A 573 -0.69 -8.03 -11.91
N THR A 574 -0.36 -9.06 -12.69
CA THR A 574 -1.32 -9.98 -13.31
C THR A 574 -1.20 -11.38 -12.73
N SER A 575 -2.21 -12.22 -12.97
CA SER A 575 -2.20 -13.61 -12.51
C SER A 575 -1.10 -14.47 -13.16
N SER A 576 -0.58 -14.09 -14.32
CA SER A 576 0.58 -14.73 -14.96
C SER A 576 1.89 -14.27 -14.33
N VAL A 577 2.04 -12.96 -14.09
CA VAL A 577 3.20 -12.39 -13.37
C VAL A 577 3.36 -13.00 -11.97
N LEU A 578 2.27 -13.13 -11.20
CA LEU A 578 2.32 -13.79 -9.89
C LEU A 578 2.71 -15.28 -9.97
N ARG A 579 2.34 -15.96 -11.06
CA ARG A 579 2.77 -17.35 -11.31
C ARG A 579 4.25 -17.44 -11.64
N ALA A 580 4.76 -16.51 -12.45
CA ALA A 580 6.17 -16.43 -12.83
C ALA A 580 7.11 -16.21 -11.62
N VAL A 581 6.71 -15.31 -10.72
CA VAL A 581 7.47 -15.00 -9.50
C VAL A 581 7.40 -16.15 -8.47
N GLY A 582 6.42 -17.06 -8.61
CA GLY A 582 6.26 -18.22 -7.73
C GLY A 582 6.10 -17.86 -6.25
N SER A 583 5.47 -16.71 -5.97
CA SER A 583 5.04 -16.36 -4.63
C SER A 583 4.21 -17.52 -4.08
N GLY A 584 4.65 -18.06 -2.94
CA GLY A 584 4.19 -19.34 -2.39
C GLY A 584 2.68 -19.57 -2.41
N GLN A 585 2.33 -20.84 -2.52
CA GLN A 585 0.98 -21.38 -2.35
C GLN A 585 0.41 -20.99 -0.97
N SER A 586 -0.15 -19.79 -0.80
CA SER A 586 -1.17 -19.46 0.24
C SER A 586 -1.51 -17.95 0.24
N ARG A 587 -1.91 -17.38 -0.90
CA ARG A 587 -2.61 -16.08 -0.92
C ARG A 587 -3.93 -16.20 -1.65
N GLN A 588 -4.97 -15.82 -0.92
CA GLN A 588 -6.39 -16.14 -1.03
C GLN A 588 -6.95 -16.15 -2.46
N VAL A 589 -7.85 -17.12 -2.73
CA VAL A 589 -8.76 -17.16 -3.90
C VAL A 589 -9.39 -15.80 -4.19
N TRP A 590 -9.64 -15.01 -3.14
CA TRP A 590 -10.19 -13.66 -3.21
C TRP A 590 -9.26 -12.63 -3.85
N GLU A 591 -7.94 -12.68 -3.62
CA GLU A 591 -6.99 -11.82 -4.34
C GLU A 591 -6.92 -12.17 -5.82
N ARG A 592 -6.99 -13.47 -6.16
CA ARG A 592 -7.04 -13.94 -7.55
C ARG A 592 -8.31 -13.49 -8.25
N PHE A 593 -9.46 -13.62 -7.59
CA PHE A 593 -10.75 -13.14 -8.11
C PHE A 593 -10.76 -11.62 -8.28
N LYS A 594 -10.24 -10.87 -7.30
CA LYS A 594 -10.10 -9.41 -7.38
C LYS A 594 -9.20 -8.99 -8.55
N LEU A 595 -8.04 -9.63 -8.71
CA LEU A 595 -7.13 -9.37 -9.83
C LEU A 595 -7.73 -9.80 -11.18
N TRP A 596 -8.49 -10.89 -11.21
CA TRP A 596 -9.23 -11.33 -12.40
C TRP A 596 -10.31 -10.31 -12.79
N LEU A 597 -11.12 -9.85 -11.84
CA LEU A 597 -12.14 -8.83 -12.07
C LEU A 597 -11.51 -7.49 -12.49
N GLN A 598 -10.40 -7.09 -11.84
CA GLN A 598 -9.64 -5.90 -12.22
C GLN A 598 -9.07 -6.02 -13.65
N ASN A 599 -8.49 -7.16 -14.01
CA ASN A 599 -8.01 -7.40 -15.37
C ASN A 599 -9.17 -7.44 -16.38
N LEU A 600 -10.31 -8.04 -16.03
CA LEU A 600 -11.52 -8.10 -16.86
C LEU A 600 -12.06 -6.69 -17.17
N LEU A 601 -12.14 -5.84 -16.14
CA LEU A 601 -12.55 -4.44 -16.26
C LEU A 601 -11.51 -3.57 -16.98
N TYR A 602 -10.25 -3.99 -17.00
CA TYR A 602 -9.14 -3.34 -17.71
C TYR A 602 -8.90 -3.93 -19.12
N LEU A 603 -9.70 -4.91 -19.57
CA LEU A 603 -9.46 -5.70 -20.79
C LEU A 603 -9.36 -4.86 -22.06
N ARG A 604 -8.61 -5.41 -23.03
CA ARG A 604 -8.36 -4.92 -24.40
C ARG A 604 -9.59 -4.49 -25.19
N LEU A 605 -10.76 -5.01 -24.84
CA LEU A 605 -12.05 -4.56 -25.37
C LEU A 605 -12.26 -3.07 -25.06
N GLY A 606 -11.99 -2.61 -23.83
CA GLY A 606 -12.12 -1.20 -23.44
C GLY A 606 -11.15 -0.27 -24.18
N ARG A 607 -9.90 -0.69 -24.42
CA ARG A 607 -8.91 0.12 -25.18
C ARG A 607 -9.26 0.21 -26.66
N LYS A 608 -9.62 -0.91 -27.30
CA LYS A 608 -10.06 -0.91 -28.71
C LYS A 608 -11.39 -0.17 -28.91
N VAL A 609 -12.37 -0.40 -28.04
CA VAL A 609 -13.67 0.29 -28.06
C VAL A 609 -13.49 1.78 -27.75
N GLY A 610 -12.64 2.14 -26.79
CA GLY A 610 -12.30 3.53 -26.47
C GLY A 610 -11.67 4.25 -27.66
N LEU A 611 -10.68 3.66 -28.33
CA LEU A 611 -10.06 4.23 -29.54
C LEU A 611 -11.08 4.36 -30.69
N GLN A 612 -11.96 3.38 -30.87
CA GLN A 612 -13.04 3.47 -31.88
C GLN A 612 -14.07 4.56 -31.55
N LEU A 613 -14.41 4.74 -30.27
CA LEU A 613 -15.31 5.80 -29.81
C LEU A 613 -14.67 7.20 -29.95
N SER A 614 -13.36 7.30 -29.79
CA SER A 614 -12.61 8.56 -29.96
C SER A 614 -12.72 9.06 -31.41
N ARG A 615 -12.65 8.15 -32.39
CA ARG A 615 -12.83 8.48 -33.81
C ARG A 615 -14.24 8.98 -34.14
N ARG A 616 -15.22 8.75 -33.25
CA ARG A 616 -16.61 9.23 -33.36
C ARG A 616 -16.88 10.51 -32.55
N GLY A 617 -15.85 11.16 -32.00
CA GLY A 617 -15.98 12.44 -31.29
C GLY A 617 -16.50 12.35 -29.85
N TRP A 618 -16.46 11.17 -29.23
CA TRP A 618 -16.80 10.99 -27.82
C TRP A 618 -15.66 11.49 -26.89
N PRO A 619 -15.96 11.98 -25.67
CA PRO A 619 -14.95 12.47 -24.72
C PRO A 619 -14.20 11.31 -24.03
N VAL A 620 -13.40 10.58 -24.82
CA VAL A 620 -12.75 9.33 -24.40
C VAL A 620 -11.67 9.57 -23.36
N ALA A 621 -10.93 10.67 -23.42
CA ALA A 621 -9.90 10.99 -22.42
C ALA A 621 -10.52 11.29 -21.05
N THR A 622 -11.65 12.00 -21.02
CA THR A 622 -12.44 12.25 -19.81
C THR A 622 -13.05 10.96 -19.26
N LEU A 623 -13.60 10.12 -20.13
CA LEU A 623 -14.12 8.81 -19.74
C LEU A 623 -13.01 7.89 -19.19
N ASN A 624 -11.81 7.94 -19.77
CA ASN A 624 -10.64 7.20 -19.30
C ASN A 624 -10.21 7.66 -17.89
N ILE A 625 -10.18 8.97 -17.62
CA ILE A 625 -9.94 9.50 -16.27
C ILE A 625 -10.98 8.96 -15.27
N ILE A 626 -12.27 9.06 -15.62
CA ILE A 626 -13.36 8.59 -14.76
C ILE A 626 -13.22 7.08 -14.50
N TRP A 627 -12.89 6.31 -15.53
CA TRP A 627 -12.70 4.87 -15.44
C TRP A 627 -11.54 4.50 -14.51
N GLN A 628 -10.38 5.12 -14.68
CA GLN A 628 -9.19 4.89 -13.85
C GLN A 628 -9.38 5.36 -12.39
N ARG A 629 -10.25 6.34 -12.16
CA ARG A 629 -10.63 6.78 -10.82
C ARG A 629 -11.56 5.80 -10.11
N LEU A 630 -12.45 5.14 -10.86
CA LEU A 630 -13.32 4.09 -10.32
C LEU A 630 -12.54 2.80 -10.05
N TRP A 631 -11.55 2.50 -10.89
CA TRP A 631 -10.77 1.27 -10.84
C TRP A 631 -9.27 1.57 -10.96
N LEU A 632 -8.57 1.61 -9.82
CA LEU A 632 -7.11 1.79 -9.81
C LEU A 632 -6.41 0.58 -10.45
N PRO A 633 -5.47 0.80 -11.40
CA PRO A 633 -4.70 -0.29 -11.97
C PRO A 633 -3.83 -0.94 -10.88
N PRO A 634 -3.68 -2.28 -10.86
CA PRO A 634 -2.90 -2.99 -9.85
C PRO A 634 -1.39 -2.88 -10.14
N LYS A 635 -0.86 -1.66 -10.19
CA LYS A 635 0.58 -1.42 -10.34
C LYS A 635 1.28 -1.52 -9.00
N ARG A 636 2.44 -2.17 -8.95
CA ARG A 636 3.33 -2.25 -7.78
C ARG A 636 4.77 -2.02 -8.19
N PRO A 637 5.61 -1.41 -7.34
CA PRO A 637 7.05 -1.39 -7.57
C PRO A 637 7.60 -2.81 -7.66
N ILE A 638 8.69 -3.00 -8.39
CA ILE A 638 9.27 -4.32 -8.64
C ILE A 638 9.70 -5.03 -7.35
N GLU A 639 10.19 -4.29 -6.37
CA GLU A 639 10.60 -4.77 -5.04
C GLU A 639 9.43 -5.40 -4.25
N ASP A 640 8.21 -4.86 -4.40
CA ASP A 640 7.00 -5.41 -3.79
C ASP A 640 6.55 -6.71 -4.47
N VAL A 641 6.89 -6.87 -5.75
CA VAL A 641 6.55 -8.04 -6.55
C VAL A 641 7.55 -9.17 -6.28
N GLN A 642 8.84 -8.86 -6.27
CA GLN A 642 9.92 -9.80 -5.97
C GLN A 642 10.91 -9.14 -5.00
N PRO A 643 10.84 -9.49 -3.70
CA PRO A 643 11.76 -8.95 -2.70
C PRO A 643 13.20 -9.39 -2.99
N GLY A 644 14.16 -8.46 -2.88
CA GLY A 644 15.59 -8.73 -3.08
C GLY A 644 16.07 -8.69 -4.53
N VAL A 645 15.27 -8.13 -5.46
CA VAL A 645 15.74 -7.86 -6.84
C VAL A 645 16.81 -6.77 -6.80
N ALA A 646 17.97 -7.05 -7.39
CA ALA A 646 19.00 -6.04 -7.63
C ALA A 646 18.57 -5.12 -8.77
N LEU A 647 18.67 -3.80 -8.55
CA LEU A 647 18.49 -2.77 -9.57
C LEU A 647 19.86 -2.30 -10.05
N VAL A 648 20.02 -2.12 -11.36
CA VAL A 648 21.24 -1.57 -11.96
C VAL A 648 20.86 -0.28 -12.66
N ASP A 649 21.61 0.80 -12.41
CA ASP A 649 21.32 2.13 -12.97
C ASP A 649 21.77 2.26 -14.42
N THR A 650 22.94 1.73 -14.75
CA THR A 650 23.52 1.82 -16.09
C THR A 650 24.21 0.54 -16.51
N ALA A 651 24.09 0.17 -17.78
CA ALA A 651 24.77 -0.99 -18.35
C ALA A 651 25.00 -0.81 -19.87
N VAL A 652 25.97 -1.52 -20.44
CA VAL A 652 26.27 -1.45 -21.88
C VAL A 652 25.42 -2.47 -22.62
N LEU A 653 24.69 -2.04 -23.65
CA LEU A 653 23.88 -2.93 -24.49
C LEU A 653 24.80 -3.88 -25.26
N LYS A 654 24.60 -5.18 -25.07
CA LYS A 654 25.36 -6.22 -25.77
C LYS A 654 24.51 -7.02 -26.74
N GLU A 655 23.22 -7.20 -26.44
CA GLU A 655 22.34 -8.01 -27.27
C GLU A 655 20.88 -7.56 -27.21
N VAL A 656 20.14 -7.85 -28.28
CA VAL A 656 18.70 -7.59 -28.37
C VAL A 656 17.96 -8.90 -28.61
N VAL A 657 16.98 -9.19 -27.75
CA VAL A 657 16.14 -10.39 -27.82
C VAL A 657 14.73 -9.98 -28.28
N LEU A 658 14.31 -10.50 -29.43
CA LEU A 658 13.00 -10.27 -30.01
C LEU A 658 12.05 -11.40 -29.62
N LEU A 659 10.98 -11.09 -28.86
CA LEU A 659 9.97 -12.08 -28.49
C LEU A 659 8.91 -12.21 -29.60
N VAL A 660 8.84 -13.37 -30.25
CA VAL A 660 7.93 -13.65 -31.39
C VAL A 660 6.99 -14.83 -31.09
N GLU A 661 5.86 -14.92 -31.78
CA GLU A 661 4.89 -16.02 -31.57
C GLU A 661 5.42 -17.39 -31.97
N ALA A 662 6.23 -17.45 -33.04
CA ALA A 662 6.93 -18.64 -33.50
C ALA A 662 8.35 -18.26 -33.91
N ALA A 663 9.37 -18.85 -33.25
CA ALA A 663 10.76 -18.63 -33.61
C ALA A 663 11.03 -19.27 -34.99
N GLN A 664 11.37 -18.45 -35.98
CA GLN A 664 11.54 -18.91 -37.37
C GLN A 664 12.96 -19.41 -37.67
N SER A 665 13.96 -18.96 -36.90
CA SER A 665 15.33 -19.43 -37.01
C SER A 665 16.09 -19.09 -35.74
N SER A 666 17.20 -19.79 -35.58
CA SER A 666 18.05 -19.79 -34.41
C SER A 666 19.40 -19.10 -34.74
N ALA A 667 19.52 -18.49 -35.93
CA ALA A 667 20.66 -17.70 -36.36
C ALA A 667 20.56 -16.24 -35.87
N PRO A 668 21.70 -15.55 -35.64
CA PRO A 668 21.71 -14.14 -35.31
C PRO A 668 21.08 -13.32 -36.45
N LEU A 669 20.18 -12.41 -36.10
CA LEU A 669 19.57 -11.49 -37.05
C LEU A 669 20.58 -10.40 -37.43
N PRO A 670 20.64 -9.99 -38.72
CA PRO A 670 21.40 -8.82 -39.13
C PRO A 670 20.94 -7.58 -38.37
N ALA A 671 21.88 -6.71 -37.95
CA ALA A 671 21.59 -5.49 -37.19
C ALA A 671 20.50 -4.61 -37.85
N ALA A 672 20.48 -4.55 -39.19
CA ALA A 672 19.45 -3.82 -39.94
C ALA A 672 18.02 -4.34 -39.68
N GLN A 673 17.83 -5.66 -39.53
CA GLN A 673 16.52 -6.24 -39.24
C GLN A 673 16.09 -5.97 -37.78
N VAL A 674 17.05 -5.99 -36.85
CA VAL A 674 16.81 -5.64 -35.44
C VAL A 674 16.35 -4.19 -35.31
N VAL A 675 17.08 -3.26 -35.94
CA VAL A 675 16.73 -1.84 -35.97
C VAL A 675 15.33 -1.64 -36.54
N GLN A 676 15.02 -2.25 -37.68
CA GLN A 676 13.69 -2.16 -38.29
C GLN A 676 12.59 -2.71 -37.38
N PHE A 677 12.84 -3.82 -36.68
CA PHE A 677 11.86 -4.39 -35.76
C PHE A 677 11.61 -3.47 -34.57
N VAL A 678 12.67 -2.97 -33.93
CA VAL A 678 12.57 -2.06 -32.78
C VAL A 678 11.87 -0.76 -33.19
N GLN A 679 12.24 -0.15 -34.32
CA GLN A 679 11.61 1.07 -34.83
C GLN A 679 10.13 0.86 -35.17
N ARG A 680 9.79 -0.23 -35.88
CA ARG A 680 8.39 -0.58 -36.17
C ARG A 680 7.59 -0.77 -34.89
N ARG A 681 8.19 -1.41 -33.88
CA ARG A 681 7.52 -1.67 -32.62
C ARG A 681 7.29 -0.39 -31.83
N GLN A 682 8.28 0.49 -31.79
CA GLN A 682 8.22 1.82 -31.18
C GLN A 682 7.10 2.67 -31.78
N GLN A 683 6.93 2.65 -33.12
CA GLN A 683 5.84 3.34 -33.81
C GLN A 683 4.45 2.72 -33.55
N ALA A 684 4.39 1.41 -33.28
CA ALA A 684 3.15 0.71 -32.97
C ALA A 684 2.64 0.95 -31.53
N VAL A 685 3.41 1.64 -30.68
CA VAL A 685 2.97 2.00 -29.32
C VAL A 685 1.95 3.14 -29.39
N GLN A 686 0.66 2.79 -29.39
CA GLN A 686 -0.44 3.77 -29.41
C GLN A 686 -0.79 4.26 -28.00
N GLY A 687 -0.71 5.57 -27.76
CA GLY A 687 -1.23 6.18 -26.53
C GLY A 687 -2.76 6.37 -26.55
N PHE A 688 -3.33 6.76 -25.41
CA PHE A 688 -4.69 7.31 -25.39
C PHE A 688 -4.64 8.80 -25.76
N PRO A 689 -5.65 9.37 -26.45
CA PRO A 689 -5.69 10.80 -26.75
C PRO A 689 -5.42 11.66 -25.50
N PRO A 690 -4.64 12.75 -25.62
CA PRO A 690 -4.11 13.38 -26.83
C PRO A 690 -2.73 12.91 -27.31
N TYR A 691 -2.24 11.74 -26.90
CA TYR A 691 -0.86 11.29 -27.14
C TYR A 691 -0.31 11.55 -28.56
N ASP A 692 -0.99 11.05 -29.60
CA ASP A 692 -0.53 11.18 -30.99
C ASP A 692 -0.56 12.65 -31.47
N LEU A 693 -1.60 13.39 -31.08
CA LEU A 693 -1.74 14.82 -31.41
C LEU A 693 -0.65 15.68 -30.76
N LEU A 694 -0.27 15.36 -29.52
CA LEU A 694 0.81 16.06 -28.83
C LEU A 694 2.15 15.85 -29.54
N LEU A 695 2.45 14.62 -29.97
CA LEU A 695 3.70 14.33 -30.70
C LEU A 695 3.76 15.05 -32.04
N GLU A 696 2.66 15.08 -32.80
CA GLU A 696 2.56 15.79 -34.07
C GLU A 696 2.73 17.31 -33.89
N GLN A 697 2.09 17.89 -32.86
CA GLN A 697 2.22 19.33 -32.59
C GLN A 697 3.60 19.73 -32.03
N LEU A 698 4.23 18.87 -31.23
CA LEU A 698 5.61 19.08 -30.77
C LEU A 698 6.61 19.06 -31.93
N GLU A 699 6.37 18.25 -32.95
CA GLU A 699 7.17 18.21 -34.18
C GLU A 699 7.08 19.54 -34.94
N HIS A 700 5.87 20.07 -35.11
CA HIS A 700 5.66 21.38 -35.72
C HIS A 700 6.31 22.53 -34.93
N ALA A 701 6.25 22.47 -33.60
CA ALA A 701 6.85 23.48 -32.73
C ALA A 701 8.39 23.50 -32.79
N ALA A 702 9.02 22.31 -32.89
CA ALA A 702 10.48 22.17 -32.85
C ALA A 702 11.20 22.51 -34.16
N LYS A 703 10.47 22.71 -35.28
CA LYS A 703 11.01 22.95 -36.64
C LYS A 703 12.04 21.90 -37.13
N ALA A 704 12.14 20.75 -36.47
CA ALA A 704 13.09 19.69 -36.75
C ALA A 704 12.43 18.31 -36.52
N GLY A 705 12.71 17.35 -37.40
CA GLY A 705 12.17 15.99 -37.33
C GLY A 705 12.72 15.20 -36.14
N TRP A 706 12.04 15.26 -34.99
CA TRP A 706 12.47 14.54 -33.78
C TRP A 706 12.39 13.02 -33.99
N GLN A 707 11.46 12.52 -34.81
CA GLN A 707 11.34 11.10 -35.11
C GLN A 707 12.57 10.56 -35.87
N GLU A 708 13.12 11.36 -36.79
CA GLU A 708 14.35 11.00 -37.52
C GLU A 708 15.55 10.96 -36.57
N LYS A 709 15.64 11.92 -35.64
CA LYS A 709 16.66 11.92 -34.59
C LYS A 709 16.53 10.69 -33.69
N GLU A 710 15.32 10.36 -33.21
CA GLU A 710 15.09 9.16 -32.40
C GLU A 710 15.49 7.89 -33.14
N GLN A 711 15.12 7.78 -34.42
CA GLN A 711 15.48 6.65 -35.27
C GLN A 711 16.99 6.55 -35.48
N SER A 712 17.70 7.67 -35.65
CA SER A 712 19.15 7.70 -35.77
C SER A 712 19.87 7.26 -34.50
N ILE A 713 19.40 7.68 -33.32
CA ILE A 713 19.96 7.27 -32.02
C ILE A 713 19.81 5.75 -31.85
N ILE A 714 18.61 5.21 -32.12
CA ILE A 714 18.34 3.77 -32.06
C ILE A 714 19.21 3.02 -33.07
N ALA A 715 19.32 3.51 -34.31
CA ALA A 715 20.09 2.85 -35.35
C ALA A 715 21.59 2.81 -35.02
N GLN A 716 22.16 3.91 -34.51
CA GLN A 716 23.56 3.99 -34.10
C GLN A 716 23.86 3.05 -32.94
N ALA A 717 23.03 3.07 -31.89
CA ALA A 717 23.22 2.23 -30.71
C ALA A 717 23.10 0.73 -31.02
N LEU A 718 22.25 0.34 -31.97
CA LEU A 718 22.03 -1.05 -32.34
C LEU A 718 22.92 -1.56 -33.47
N GLN A 719 23.73 -0.70 -34.10
CA GLN A 719 24.51 -1.05 -35.30
C GLN A 719 25.53 -2.17 -35.06
N ALA A 720 26.04 -2.29 -33.84
CA ALA A 720 27.03 -3.28 -33.42
C ALA A 720 26.46 -4.42 -32.56
N CYS A 721 25.13 -4.46 -32.34
CA CYS A 721 24.52 -5.42 -31.42
C CYS A 721 23.94 -6.65 -32.16
N PRO A 722 24.31 -7.89 -31.81
CA PRO A 722 23.62 -9.08 -32.28
C PRO A 722 22.15 -9.12 -31.82
N GLY A 723 21.28 -9.57 -32.71
CA GLY A 723 19.85 -9.77 -32.43
C GLY A 723 19.45 -11.24 -32.45
N TRP A 724 18.53 -11.61 -31.57
CA TRP A 724 18.05 -12.98 -31.39
C TRP A 724 16.53 -13.03 -31.45
N THR A 725 15.95 -14.14 -31.90
CA THR A 725 14.50 -14.38 -31.77
C THR A 725 14.23 -15.47 -30.76
N LEU A 726 13.30 -15.23 -29.85
CA LEU A 726 12.87 -16.21 -28.85
C LEU A 726 11.36 -16.42 -28.93
N GLY A 727 10.93 -17.69 -28.96
CA GLY A 727 9.53 -18.06 -28.98
C GLY A 727 8.90 -17.95 -27.59
N LYS A 728 7.61 -17.56 -27.53
CA LYS A 728 6.86 -17.44 -26.26
C LYS A 728 6.76 -18.76 -25.45
N GLN A 729 6.98 -19.91 -26.09
CA GLN A 729 6.94 -21.23 -25.44
C GLN A 729 8.32 -21.74 -24.99
N ASP A 730 9.39 -21.06 -25.38
CA ASP A 730 10.76 -21.42 -25.02
C ASP A 730 11.03 -20.98 -23.57
N LYS A 731 11.50 -21.91 -22.72
CA LYS A 731 11.79 -21.63 -21.30
C LYS A 731 13.16 -21.00 -21.16
N TRP A 732 13.30 -20.03 -20.26
CA TRP A 732 14.61 -19.52 -19.84
C TRP A 732 15.45 -20.63 -19.15
N PRO A 733 16.78 -20.57 -19.24
CA PRO A 733 17.67 -21.60 -18.68
C PRO A 733 17.65 -21.56 -17.14
N GLN A 734 17.67 -22.73 -16.51
CA GLN A 734 17.66 -22.87 -15.04
C GLN A 734 19.03 -22.57 -14.41
N LYS A 735 19.00 -22.07 -13.17
CA LYS A 735 20.20 -21.72 -12.38
C LYS A 735 21.13 -22.94 -12.28
N GLY A 736 22.33 -22.82 -12.84
CA GLY A 736 23.36 -23.88 -12.79
C GLY A 736 23.29 -24.95 -13.89
N GLN A 737 22.42 -24.83 -14.90
CA GLN A 737 22.47 -25.67 -16.10
C GLN A 737 22.93 -24.85 -17.31
N SER A 738 24.22 -24.95 -17.64
CA SER A 738 24.84 -24.28 -18.80
C SER A 738 24.50 -24.93 -20.16
N ASN A 739 23.70 -26.01 -20.21
CA ASN A 739 23.58 -26.85 -21.42
C ASN A 739 22.15 -27.07 -21.95
N VAL A 740 21.15 -26.26 -21.59
CA VAL A 740 19.77 -26.47 -22.08
C VAL A 740 19.13 -25.18 -22.61
N ILE A 741 19.85 -24.45 -23.46
CA ILE A 741 19.33 -24.00 -24.75
C ILE A 741 20.36 -24.54 -25.73
N PRO A 742 20.06 -25.55 -26.57
CA PRO A 742 21.09 -26.13 -27.39
C PRO A 742 21.62 -25.06 -28.33
N ALA A 743 22.86 -25.25 -28.77
CA ALA A 743 23.62 -24.52 -29.79
C ALA A 743 22.90 -24.24 -31.13
N LYS A 744 21.57 -24.40 -31.21
CA LYS A 744 20.73 -23.94 -32.30
C LYS A 744 20.56 -22.43 -32.28
N ALA A 745 20.25 -21.77 -31.15
CA ALA A 745 19.80 -20.37 -31.13
C ALA A 745 20.89 -19.28 -31.20
N GLY A 746 22.17 -19.67 -31.18
CA GLY A 746 23.31 -18.76 -31.23
C GLY A 746 23.39 -17.73 -30.09
N ILE A 747 22.34 -17.58 -29.28
CA ILE A 747 22.21 -16.57 -28.23
C ILE A 747 23.41 -16.67 -27.28
N HIS A 748 24.34 -15.72 -27.38
CA HIS A 748 25.47 -15.58 -26.45
C HIS A 748 24.98 -14.97 -25.12
N LEU A 749 23.95 -15.55 -24.51
CA LEU A 749 23.64 -15.36 -23.10
C LEU A 749 24.68 -16.02 -22.19
N PHE A 750 25.63 -16.76 -22.77
CA PHE A 750 26.65 -17.55 -22.08
C PHE A 750 27.92 -17.61 -22.93
N ASP A 751 28.92 -16.82 -22.60
CA ASP A 751 30.30 -17.22 -22.86
C ASP A 751 31.15 -16.96 -21.62
N GLN A 752 31.75 -18.04 -21.08
CA GLN A 752 32.86 -17.96 -20.14
C GLN A 752 34.14 -18.01 -20.97
N SER A 753 34.58 -16.86 -21.45
CA SER A 753 35.91 -16.74 -22.07
C SER A 753 36.58 -15.45 -21.60
N GLY A 754 36.87 -15.39 -20.31
CA GLY A 754 37.74 -14.38 -19.72
C GLY A 754 38.14 -14.79 -18.31
N PHE A 755 39.45 -15.01 -18.11
CA PHE A 755 40.14 -15.38 -16.87
C PHE A 755 40.26 -16.88 -16.53
N LEU A 756 41.21 -17.54 -17.20
CA LEU A 756 42.15 -18.42 -16.51
C LEU A 756 43.52 -17.71 -16.55
N PRO A 757 44.18 -17.44 -15.40
CA PRO A 757 45.57 -17.02 -15.42
C PRO A 757 46.42 -18.20 -15.91
N SER A 758 47.28 -17.91 -16.88
CA SER A 758 48.31 -18.80 -17.39
C SER A 758 49.14 -19.38 -16.24
N GLN A 759 49.13 -20.71 -16.10
CA GLN A 759 50.22 -21.42 -15.46
C GLN A 759 51.35 -21.58 -16.47
N GLU A 760 52.45 -20.86 -16.23
CA GLU A 760 53.81 -21.39 -16.32
C GLU A 760 54.52 -21.07 -15.00
#